data_AF-A0A2V9K6M9-F1
#
_entry.id   AF-A0A2V9K6M9-F1
#
_cell.length_a   1.000
_cell.length_b   1.000
_cell.length_c   1.000
_cell.angle_alpha   90.00
_cell.angle_beta   90.00
_cell.angle_gamma   90.00
#
_symmetry.space_group_name_H-M   'P 1'
#
loop_
_entity.id
_entity.type
_entity.pdbx_description
1 polymer ?
#
loop_
_entity_poly.entity_id
_entity_poly.type
_entity_poly.pdbx_seq_one_letter_code
_entity_poly.pdbx_strand_id
1 'polypeptide(L)'
;MRESRQLGIESIESVFVMENHDEAYRIWRDAGVRQATLVHVDAHHDMWWNPEPNSLTIADFICPALKDDLIRQVFWVVPDRTWERRNSRKAVLRHLREVVAGYPGTPEALQVGADSISTAVLGKPVTACRLGSLPRIDEALLLDIDVDYLVIPHVSYGAPDEHGPLPWCWPDALLARLRARGIRSDLLTIAYSVEGGYTPLKWKYLGDELAHRLRQPGDRESAIRGFELMRGAALAAGGGDFISAEQKYLAASAVLPDSPAPYFHLAHLFVELGRIEEARKYYDEALRQDPSYRTAYNSSGITHGRRERFREAEQEHRRVLQLDPADAFAHLGLGRIAAARKHWSEAEGFFRTSLRLDANLVDAYRGLGYVLARQRRHEQAISAYEESVKLTLAGHKPLEDPIATCWSEGRIADADHFWVYARLGALYAGQGDDAQAIASYRMSIAGGCDYALVRMCLARLYLKRRQWREAARETWGAVRRALRLRLPEKSLLAEPRPLARPLVLTLFILTAILPLIQRSWKIYCADRLARKEHQVESYDGALRYDPDNAEYWHLRGRSSHYSVERLDTARAIEDYRHALALNPRLAEAWLDLADCYERRGQVAQAEAAIAKAVALQPYSPATHWQLGNFYLRRRDLARMYRSFTQAGAHDTEYLRIATESAWKVDPDRGRILEKLIPDTSAANLRYMNFLLDRGELDLARGAWKRILKNDAAEGSRFAVANFLGYIDRLLAANRIAEAQRVHDEALQKSGTGLRDERPRPGDEQGPWPRSGTNMVWNGSFEEESLPGGFDWRFPNIAEVEFRPDLDVHVDGLRWSLKVTFGGLEPALSHVAQIVPIPQPGDYELDFWLRTEGLTTDQRPYLSIQGYPEPKGAGLRTDPFPETSPWHKANYCFSVQRNCQAIRLILRREPSLKFDNLIKGAFWLDGVSVYPAHGSCPGADSAAFLRAHRGRTEVRTP
;
A
#
# COMPACT_ATOMS: atom_id res chain seq x y z
N MET A 1 -23.54 4.10 -59.25
CA MET A 1 -23.89 5.09 -58.22
C MET A 1 -24.32 4.32 -57.00
N ARG A 2 -23.51 4.32 -55.93
CA ARG A 2 -23.85 3.70 -54.64
C ARG A 2 -24.82 4.66 -53.95
N GLU A 3 -26.08 4.27 -53.81
CA GLU A 3 -27.04 4.99 -52.98
C GLU A 3 -26.54 4.99 -51.54
N SER A 4 -26.38 6.20 -51.01
CA SER A 4 -26.05 6.48 -49.62
C SER A 4 -27.20 5.98 -48.73
N ARG A 5 -27.08 4.76 -48.20
CA ARG A 5 -27.86 4.35 -47.03
C ARG A 5 -27.52 5.32 -45.89
N GLN A 6 -28.53 5.98 -45.36
CA GLN A 6 -28.43 6.75 -44.11
C GLN A 6 -28.04 5.76 -42.99
N LEU A 7 -26.74 5.62 -42.72
CA LEU A 7 -26.20 4.85 -41.61
C LEU A 7 -26.51 5.59 -40.30
N GLY A 8 -27.74 5.48 -39.80
CA GLY A 8 -28.00 5.61 -38.36
C GLY A 8 -27.60 4.31 -37.64
N ILE A 9 -27.67 4.27 -36.31
CA ILE A 9 -27.41 3.04 -35.51
C ILE A 9 -28.40 1.87 -35.79
N GLU A 10 -29.17 1.92 -36.88
CA GLU A 10 -30.18 0.92 -37.25
C GLU A 10 -29.57 -0.40 -37.71
N SER A 11 -28.37 -0.38 -38.29
CA SER A 11 -27.59 -1.56 -38.61
C SER A 11 -26.10 -1.23 -38.63
N ILE A 12 -25.33 -1.95 -37.84
CA ILE A 12 -23.87 -1.84 -37.76
C ILE A 12 -23.27 -3.02 -38.51
N GLU A 13 -22.25 -2.74 -39.33
CA GLU A 13 -21.64 -3.76 -40.21
C GLU A 13 -20.87 -4.81 -39.40
N SER A 14 -20.11 -4.37 -38.40
CA SER A 14 -19.31 -5.25 -37.55
C SER A 14 -19.74 -5.16 -36.09
N VAL A 15 -20.44 -6.19 -35.60
CA VAL A 15 -20.89 -6.28 -34.19
C VAL A 15 -20.22 -7.49 -33.53
N PHE A 16 -19.30 -7.20 -32.61
CA PHE A 16 -18.59 -8.19 -31.81
C PHE A 16 -19.17 -8.24 -30.40
N VAL A 17 -19.34 -9.45 -29.89
CA VAL A 17 -19.79 -9.70 -28.52
C VAL A 17 -18.69 -10.50 -27.83
N MET A 18 -18.35 -10.13 -26.60
CA MET A 18 -17.22 -10.70 -25.85
C MET A 18 -17.57 -10.91 -24.38
N GLU A 19 -16.91 -11.89 -23.76
CA GLU A 19 -17.08 -12.18 -22.33
C GLU A 19 -16.28 -11.21 -21.46
N ASN A 20 -15.03 -10.93 -21.87
CA ASN A 20 -14.12 -10.02 -21.18
C ASN A 20 -13.88 -8.77 -22.03
N HIS A 21 -13.95 -7.62 -21.36
CA HIS A 21 -13.80 -6.30 -21.97
C HIS A 21 -12.42 -6.05 -22.58
N ASP A 22 -11.38 -6.72 -22.09
CA ASP A 22 -10.02 -6.57 -22.59
C ASP A 22 -9.82 -7.08 -24.04
N GLU A 23 -10.73 -7.92 -24.54
CA GLU A 23 -10.77 -8.37 -25.92
C GLU A 23 -11.04 -7.21 -26.89
N ALA A 24 -11.73 -6.16 -26.43
CA ALA A 24 -12.12 -5.02 -27.24
C ALA A 24 -10.91 -4.34 -27.91
N TYR A 25 -9.82 -4.12 -27.16
CA TYR A 25 -8.59 -3.54 -27.71
C TYR A 25 -8.05 -4.34 -28.91
N ARG A 26 -8.02 -5.68 -28.81
CA ARG A 26 -7.52 -6.53 -29.90
C ARG A 26 -8.47 -6.49 -31.10
N ILE A 27 -9.77 -6.56 -30.86
CA ILE A 27 -10.80 -6.46 -31.91
C ILE A 27 -10.66 -5.14 -32.66
N TRP A 28 -10.53 -4.01 -31.96
CA TRP A 28 -10.38 -2.70 -32.58
C TRP A 28 -9.09 -2.61 -33.40
N ARG A 29 -7.98 -3.11 -32.87
CA ARG A 29 -6.69 -3.15 -33.57
C ARG A 29 -6.77 -3.98 -34.84
N ASP A 30 -7.33 -5.19 -34.74
CA ASP A 30 -7.37 -6.17 -35.83
C ASP A 30 -8.39 -5.76 -36.91
N ALA A 31 -9.45 -5.02 -36.53
CA ALA A 31 -10.36 -4.36 -37.45
C ALA A 31 -9.78 -3.11 -38.12
N GLY A 32 -8.54 -2.72 -37.79
CA GLY A 32 -7.84 -1.60 -38.42
C GLY A 32 -8.30 -0.22 -37.93
N VAL A 33 -8.87 -0.11 -36.73
CA VAL A 33 -9.29 1.17 -36.16
C VAL A 33 -8.08 2.10 -35.98
N ARG A 34 -8.22 3.35 -36.41
CA ARG A 34 -7.20 4.41 -36.33
C ARG A 34 -7.86 5.76 -36.06
N GLN A 35 -7.39 6.46 -35.03
CA GLN A 35 -7.84 7.80 -34.66
C GLN A 35 -9.37 7.95 -34.55
N ALA A 36 -10.08 6.91 -34.09
CA ALA A 36 -11.53 6.98 -33.94
C ALA A 36 -11.93 7.78 -32.69
N THR A 37 -13.11 8.38 -32.71
CA THR A 37 -13.79 8.85 -31.50
C THR A 37 -14.44 7.64 -30.82
N LEU A 38 -14.10 7.35 -29.56
CA LEU A 38 -14.72 6.27 -28.78
C LEU A 38 -15.90 6.84 -27.99
N VAL A 39 -17.06 6.21 -28.09
CA VAL A 39 -18.16 6.34 -27.14
C VAL A 39 -18.24 5.04 -26.35
N HIS A 40 -17.88 5.11 -25.07
CA HIS A 40 -17.86 4.00 -24.14
C HIS A 40 -19.08 4.08 -23.22
N VAL A 41 -20.06 3.21 -23.39
CA VAL A 41 -21.31 3.19 -22.61
C VAL A 41 -21.19 2.19 -21.47
N ASP A 42 -20.97 2.69 -20.26
CA ASP A 42 -20.53 1.86 -19.13
C ASP A 42 -20.91 2.48 -17.77
N ALA A 43 -21.21 1.65 -16.77
CA ALA A 43 -21.36 2.08 -15.39
C ALA A 43 -20.01 2.19 -14.62
N HIS A 44 -18.94 1.62 -15.15
CA HIS A 44 -17.57 1.62 -14.64
C HIS A 44 -16.61 2.38 -15.56
N HIS A 45 -15.37 2.56 -15.12
CA HIS A 45 -14.32 3.21 -15.90
C HIS A 45 -13.17 2.24 -16.12
N ASP A 46 -12.84 2.03 -17.39
CA ASP A 46 -11.83 1.05 -17.81
C ASP A 46 -10.61 1.75 -18.39
N MET A 47 -10.20 2.81 -17.69
CA MET A 47 -9.04 3.64 -18.00
C MET A 47 -8.10 3.67 -16.81
N TRP A 48 -7.16 2.73 -16.74
CA TRP A 48 -6.08 2.74 -15.75
C TRP A 48 -4.73 2.99 -16.43
N TRP A 49 -3.70 3.37 -15.66
CA TRP A 49 -2.34 3.37 -16.18
C TRP A 49 -1.65 2.10 -15.71
N ASN A 50 -1.36 1.19 -16.63
CA ASN A 50 -0.46 0.08 -16.36
C ASN A 50 0.95 0.39 -16.92
N PRO A 51 1.97 0.46 -16.05
CA PRO A 51 3.36 0.61 -16.49
C PRO A 51 3.95 -0.67 -17.09
N GLU A 52 3.32 -1.83 -16.90
CA GLU A 52 3.79 -3.09 -17.46
C GLU A 52 3.31 -3.28 -18.91
N PRO A 53 4.22 -3.43 -19.90
CA PRO A 53 3.85 -3.44 -21.32
C PRO A 53 2.98 -4.62 -21.78
N ASN A 54 2.88 -5.69 -20.98
CA ASN A 54 2.38 -6.99 -21.41
C ASN A 54 1.14 -7.48 -20.65
N SER A 55 0.56 -6.68 -19.75
CA SER A 55 -0.63 -7.06 -18.98
C SER A 55 -1.83 -6.18 -19.33
N LEU A 56 -2.65 -6.65 -20.27
CA LEU A 56 -4.02 -6.15 -20.43
C LEU A 56 -4.85 -6.67 -19.26
N THR A 57 -5.60 -5.79 -18.63
CA THR A 57 -6.61 -6.15 -17.62
C THR A 57 -7.94 -5.58 -18.06
N ILE A 58 -9.05 -6.10 -17.49
CA ILE A 58 -10.40 -5.61 -17.81
C ILE A 58 -10.55 -4.09 -17.62
N ALA A 59 -9.74 -3.50 -16.74
CA ALA A 59 -9.78 -2.08 -16.43
C ALA A 59 -8.79 -1.24 -17.29
N ASP A 60 -7.98 -1.83 -18.17
CA ASP A 60 -6.86 -1.11 -18.81
C ASP A 60 -6.82 -1.27 -20.34
N PHE A 61 -7.95 -1.53 -21.01
CA PHE A 61 -7.92 -1.71 -22.47
C PHE A 61 -8.04 -0.39 -23.26
N ILE A 62 -8.62 0.65 -22.67
CA ILE A 62 -8.72 1.99 -23.30
C ILE A 62 -7.35 2.69 -23.31
N CYS A 63 -6.53 2.49 -22.27
CA CYS A 63 -5.18 3.04 -22.17
C CYS A 63 -4.26 2.67 -23.36
N PRO A 64 -4.05 1.38 -23.72
CA PRO A 64 -3.26 0.99 -24.87
C PRO A 64 -3.92 1.43 -26.18
N ALA A 65 -5.25 1.49 -26.28
CA ALA A 65 -5.91 2.05 -27.46
C ALA A 65 -5.61 3.56 -27.65
N LEU A 66 -5.46 4.31 -26.55
CA LEU A 66 -4.97 5.69 -26.57
C LEU A 66 -3.47 5.75 -26.90
N LYS A 67 -2.62 4.87 -26.35
CA LYS A 67 -1.18 4.85 -26.67
C LYS A 67 -0.91 4.53 -28.14
N ASP A 68 -1.63 3.57 -28.69
CA ASP A 68 -1.39 3.03 -30.04
C ASP A 68 -2.17 3.80 -31.12
N ASP A 69 -2.74 4.95 -30.77
CA ASP A 69 -3.41 5.83 -31.74
C ASP A 69 -4.63 5.21 -32.45
N LEU A 70 -5.24 4.17 -31.84
CA LEU A 70 -6.52 3.62 -32.27
C LEU A 70 -7.65 4.64 -32.01
N ILE A 71 -7.59 5.30 -30.86
CA ILE A 71 -8.61 6.26 -30.41
C ILE A 71 -7.96 7.64 -30.21
N ARG A 72 -8.67 8.70 -30.62
CA ARG A 72 -8.22 10.10 -30.47
C ARG A 72 -8.95 10.87 -29.35
N GLN A 73 -10.14 10.40 -28.96
CA GLN A 73 -10.97 11.01 -27.93
C GLN A 73 -11.92 9.96 -27.33
N VAL A 74 -12.19 10.06 -26.03
CA VAL A 74 -13.10 9.15 -25.31
C VAL A 74 -14.27 9.93 -24.71
N PHE A 75 -15.49 9.45 -24.96
CA PHE A 75 -16.68 9.81 -24.22
C PHE A 75 -17.11 8.63 -23.36
N TRP A 76 -16.88 8.74 -22.04
CA TRP A 76 -17.38 7.79 -21.07
C TRP A 76 -18.83 8.16 -20.69
N VAL A 77 -19.77 7.41 -21.25
CA VAL A 77 -21.20 7.60 -21.09
C VAL A 77 -21.72 6.76 -19.94
N VAL A 78 -22.11 7.44 -18.87
CA VAL A 78 -22.52 6.83 -17.60
C VAL A 78 -24.03 6.90 -17.37
N PRO A 79 -24.60 6.05 -16.49
CA PRO A 79 -26.04 6.04 -16.21
C PRO A 79 -26.56 7.40 -15.75
N ASP A 80 -27.74 7.81 -16.21
CA ASP A 80 -28.25 9.17 -15.94
C ASP A 80 -28.45 9.46 -14.45
N ARG A 81 -28.85 8.45 -13.65
CA ARG A 81 -29.06 8.64 -12.21
C ARG A 81 -27.77 8.94 -11.45
N THR A 82 -26.61 8.77 -12.10
CA THR A 82 -25.33 9.26 -11.60
C THR A 82 -25.36 10.79 -11.40
N TRP A 83 -26.01 11.56 -12.27
CA TRP A 83 -26.09 13.03 -12.17
C TRP A 83 -27.17 13.50 -11.21
N GLU A 84 -28.21 12.69 -11.01
CA GLU A 84 -29.26 12.92 -10.02
C GLU A 84 -28.70 12.83 -8.58
N ARG A 85 -27.71 11.96 -8.36
CA ARG A 85 -27.12 11.71 -7.03
C ARG A 85 -25.82 12.48 -6.83
N ARG A 86 -25.74 13.30 -5.78
CA ARG A 86 -24.51 14.06 -5.43
C ARG A 86 -23.31 13.14 -5.17
N ASN A 87 -23.52 12.00 -4.51
CA ASN A 87 -22.43 11.07 -4.17
C ASN A 87 -21.89 10.35 -5.40
N SER A 88 -22.77 10.00 -6.35
CA SER A 88 -22.38 9.37 -7.61
C SER A 88 -21.60 10.33 -8.52
N ARG A 89 -22.00 11.60 -8.62
CA ARG A 89 -21.16 12.63 -9.29
C ARG A 89 -19.78 12.78 -8.65
N LYS A 90 -19.71 12.73 -7.32
CA LYS A 90 -18.42 12.74 -6.60
C LYS A 90 -17.58 11.50 -6.89
N ALA A 91 -18.21 10.34 -7.09
CA ALA A 91 -17.52 9.11 -7.50
C ALA A 91 -16.86 9.30 -8.87
N VAL A 92 -17.60 9.77 -9.88
CA VAL A 92 -17.04 10.07 -11.22
C VAL A 92 -15.88 11.08 -11.14
N LEU A 93 -16.06 12.17 -10.38
CA LEU A 93 -14.99 13.17 -10.19
C LEU A 93 -13.74 12.57 -9.52
N ARG A 94 -13.92 11.65 -8.57
CA ARG A 94 -12.82 10.96 -7.90
C ARG A 94 -12.12 10.01 -8.86
N HIS A 95 -12.87 9.20 -9.61
CA HIS A 95 -12.32 8.29 -10.61
C HIS A 95 -11.46 9.03 -11.62
N LEU A 96 -12.00 10.08 -12.26
CA LEU A 96 -11.21 10.84 -13.24
C LEU A 96 -9.96 11.50 -12.62
N ARG A 97 -9.99 11.91 -11.35
CA ARG A 97 -8.78 12.42 -10.67
C ARG A 97 -7.73 11.32 -10.47
N GLU A 98 -8.15 10.10 -10.16
CA GLU A 98 -7.26 8.95 -9.99
C GLU A 98 -6.65 8.53 -11.33
N VAL A 99 -7.45 8.46 -12.39
CA VAL A 99 -6.98 8.25 -13.76
C VAL A 99 -5.92 9.29 -14.11
N VAL A 100 -6.26 10.57 -13.99
CA VAL A 100 -5.37 11.68 -14.33
C VAL A 100 -4.08 11.68 -13.49
N ALA A 101 -4.13 11.27 -12.23
CA ALA A 101 -2.95 11.14 -11.37
C ALA A 101 -2.05 9.93 -11.73
N GLY A 102 -2.61 8.89 -12.36
CA GLY A 102 -1.89 7.66 -12.70
C GLY A 102 -1.08 7.74 -14.00
N TYR A 103 -1.48 8.60 -14.95
CA TYR A 103 -0.84 8.67 -16.28
C TYR A 103 0.37 9.63 -16.31
N PRO A 104 1.42 9.33 -17.08
CA PRO A 104 2.59 10.19 -17.24
C PRO A 104 2.29 11.42 -18.14
N GLY A 105 2.88 12.57 -17.79
CA GLY A 105 2.64 13.87 -18.42
C GLY A 105 1.90 14.83 -17.49
N THR A 106 1.84 16.14 -17.79
CA THR A 106 1.12 17.10 -16.94
C THR A 106 -0.37 16.80 -17.02
N PRO A 107 -1.02 16.40 -15.92
CA PRO A 107 -2.47 16.20 -15.93
C PRO A 107 -3.20 17.52 -16.18
N GLU A 108 -4.01 17.61 -17.24
CA GLU A 108 -4.90 18.77 -17.41
C GLU A 108 -5.90 18.84 -16.25
N ALA A 109 -6.11 20.04 -15.71
CA ALA A 109 -7.08 20.27 -14.66
C ALA A 109 -8.48 19.81 -15.11
N LEU A 110 -9.17 19.02 -14.28
CA LEU A 110 -10.51 18.54 -14.61
C LEU A 110 -11.47 19.72 -14.78
N GLN A 111 -12.11 19.79 -15.94
CA GLN A 111 -13.16 20.75 -16.25
C GLN A 111 -14.51 20.17 -15.84
N VAL A 112 -15.07 20.69 -14.75
CA VAL A 112 -16.37 20.23 -14.21
C VAL A 112 -17.49 21.11 -14.77
N GLY A 113 -18.28 20.57 -15.69
CA GLY A 113 -19.50 21.17 -16.21
C GLY A 113 -20.75 20.77 -15.43
N ALA A 114 -21.91 21.28 -15.86
CA ALA A 114 -23.20 20.94 -15.26
C ALA A 114 -23.58 19.45 -15.46
N ASP A 115 -23.29 18.93 -16.65
CA ASP A 115 -23.66 17.57 -17.08
C ASP A 115 -22.47 16.73 -17.58
N SER A 116 -21.24 17.22 -17.42
CA SER A 116 -20.03 16.54 -17.88
C SER A 116 -18.83 16.87 -16.99
N ILE A 117 -17.85 15.98 -16.99
CA ILE A 117 -16.52 16.20 -16.41
C ILE A 117 -15.51 15.81 -17.47
N SER A 118 -14.66 16.75 -17.87
CA SER A 118 -13.68 16.57 -18.96
C SER A 118 -12.26 16.74 -18.46
N THR A 119 -11.33 16.02 -19.09
CA THR A 119 -9.88 16.07 -18.85
C THR A 119 -9.14 15.59 -20.11
N ALA A 120 -7.82 15.51 -20.06
CA ALA A 120 -6.99 14.91 -21.08
C ALA A 120 -6.08 13.83 -20.49
N VAL A 121 -5.96 12.72 -21.20
CA VAL A 121 -5.11 11.58 -20.85
C VAL A 121 -4.23 11.28 -22.06
N LEU A 122 -2.91 11.25 -21.90
CA LEU A 122 -1.95 11.12 -23.01
C LEU A 122 -2.17 12.16 -24.13
N GLY A 123 -2.52 13.40 -23.75
CA GLY A 123 -2.82 14.49 -24.70
C GLY A 123 -4.14 14.32 -25.47
N LYS A 124 -4.97 13.33 -25.11
CA LYS A 124 -6.23 13.03 -25.78
C LYS A 124 -7.43 13.35 -24.89
N PRO A 125 -8.49 14.00 -25.39
CA PRO A 125 -9.62 14.38 -24.55
C PRO A 125 -10.40 13.17 -24.03
N VAL A 126 -10.74 13.19 -22.75
CA VAL A 126 -11.60 12.21 -22.08
C VAL A 126 -12.73 12.97 -21.39
N THR A 127 -13.98 12.62 -21.69
CA THR A 127 -15.16 13.29 -21.11
C THR A 127 -16.14 12.27 -20.55
N ALA A 128 -16.41 12.34 -19.24
CA ALA A 128 -17.50 11.61 -18.60
C ALA A 128 -18.79 12.43 -18.66
N CYS A 129 -19.88 11.86 -19.17
CA CYS A 129 -21.16 12.55 -19.24
C CYS A 129 -22.34 11.58 -19.26
N ARG A 130 -23.55 12.12 -19.01
CA ARG A 130 -24.79 11.38 -19.30
C ARG A 130 -25.02 11.31 -20.81
N LEU A 131 -25.67 10.25 -21.31
CA LEU A 131 -25.94 10.09 -22.76
C LEU A 131 -26.70 11.30 -23.34
N GLY A 132 -27.58 11.92 -22.53
CA GLY A 132 -28.30 13.13 -22.89
C GLY A 132 -27.44 14.42 -23.01
N SER A 133 -26.15 14.34 -22.72
CA SER A 133 -25.20 15.46 -22.78
C SER A 133 -24.03 15.17 -23.69
N LEU A 134 -24.03 14.00 -24.36
CA LEU A 134 -23.09 13.69 -25.43
C LEU A 134 -23.26 14.73 -26.55
N PRO A 135 -22.17 15.38 -27.01
CA PRO A 135 -22.22 16.32 -28.11
C PRO A 135 -22.62 15.62 -29.40
N ARG A 136 -23.09 16.39 -30.38
CA ARG A 136 -23.37 15.86 -31.72
C ARG A 136 -22.04 15.50 -32.40
N ILE A 137 -21.90 14.26 -32.82
CA ILE A 137 -20.72 13.74 -33.52
C ILE A 137 -21.15 13.45 -34.96
N ASP A 138 -20.61 14.22 -35.91
CA ASP A 138 -21.04 14.15 -37.32
C ASP A 138 -20.23 13.13 -38.17
N GLU A 139 -19.39 12.32 -37.54
CA GLU A 139 -18.60 11.23 -38.13
C GLU A 139 -19.04 9.85 -37.61
N ALA A 140 -18.62 8.79 -38.29
CA ALA A 140 -18.75 7.43 -37.76
C ALA A 140 -17.76 7.24 -36.60
N LEU A 141 -18.25 6.74 -35.47
CA LEU A 141 -17.49 6.56 -34.24
C LEU A 141 -17.31 5.09 -33.90
N LEU A 142 -16.33 4.80 -33.03
CA LEU A 142 -16.17 3.50 -32.39
C LEU A 142 -17.13 3.43 -31.19
N LEU A 143 -18.06 2.49 -31.21
CA LEU A 143 -19.02 2.32 -30.11
C LEU A 143 -18.65 1.09 -29.29
N ASP A 144 -18.58 1.27 -27.98
CA ASP A 144 -18.39 0.19 -27.01
C ASP A 144 -19.50 0.25 -25.97
N ILE A 145 -20.10 -0.90 -25.65
CA ILE A 145 -21.23 -1.00 -24.71
C ILE A 145 -20.96 -2.14 -23.73
N ASP A 146 -20.85 -1.81 -22.45
CA ASP A 146 -20.95 -2.80 -21.37
C ASP A 146 -22.42 -3.05 -21.02
N VAL A 147 -22.77 -4.33 -20.86
CA VAL A 147 -24.11 -4.75 -20.44
C VAL A 147 -24.44 -4.30 -19.01
N ASP A 148 -23.44 -4.11 -18.16
CA ASP A 148 -23.66 -3.66 -16.79
C ASP A 148 -24.33 -2.27 -16.71
N TYR A 149 -24.15 -1.44 -17.75
CA TYR A 149 -24.80 -0.14 -17.90
C TYR A 149 -26.31 -0.28 -17.85
N LEU A 150 -26.88 -1.40 -18.31
CA LEU A 150 -28.33 -1.63 -18.32
C LEU A 150 -28.89 -1.96 -16.93
N VAL A 151 -28.05 -2.48 -16.03
CA VAL A 151 -28.46 -3.03 -14.73
C VAL A 151 -27.96 -2.21 -13.54
N ILE A 152 -26.90 -1.42 -13.69
CA ILE A 152 -26.36 -0.52 -12.67
C ILE A 152 -26.83 0.91 -12.95
N PRO A 153 -27.71 1.49 -12.10
CA PRO A 153 -28.36 2.77 -12.41
C PRO A 153 -27.50 4.00 -12.14
N HIS A 154 -26.35 3.86 -11.48
CA HIS A 154 -25.47 4.97 -11.14
C HIS A 154 -24.05 4.49 -10.81
N VAL A 155 -23.06 5.35 -11.04
CA VAL A 155 -21.67 5.09 -10.62
C VAL A 155 -21.56 5.15 -9.09
N SER A 156 -20.93 4.15 -8.49
CA SER A 156 -20.56 4.07 -7.07
C SER A 156 -19.04 3.95 -6.89
N TYR A 157 -18.52 4.51 -5.79
CA TYR A 157 -17.12 4.33 -5.39
C TYR A 157 -17.07 3.71 -4.00
N GLY A 158 -16.45 2.52 -3.88
CA GLY A 158 -16.24 1.84 -2.59
C GLY A 158 -17.48 1.21 -1.95
N ALA A 159 -18.61 1.14 -2.67
CA ALA A 159 -19.80 0.39 -2.29
C ALA A 159 -20.01 -0.77 -3.28
N PRO A 160 -20.57 -1.92 -2.86
CA PRO A 160 -20.89 -3.01 -3.77
C PRO A 160 -21.92 -2.56 -4.81
N ASP A 161 -21.81 -3.05 -6.03
CA ASP A 161 -22.79 -2.74 -7.08
C ASP A 161 -24.16 -3.32 -6.73
N GLU A 162 -25.14 -2.43 -6.58
CA GLU A 162 -26.51 -2.83 -6.26
C GLU A 162 -27.26 -3.21 -7.54
N HIS A 163 -27.46 -4.51 -7.74
CA HIS A 163 -28.31 -5.00 -8.82
C HIS A 163 -29.79 -5.02 -8.38
N GLY A 164 -30.61 -4.23 -9.07
CA GLY A 164 -32.05 -4.33 -8.93
C GLY A 164 -32.59 -5.69 -9.37
N PRO A 165 -33.85 -6.03 -9.01
CA PRO A 165 -34.53 -7.22 -9.52
C PRO A 165 -34.79 -7.13 -11.03
N LEU A 166 -34.68 -5.93 -11.62
CA LEU A 166 -34.87 -5.63 -13.03
C LEU A 166 -33.81 -4.62 -13.52
N PRO A 167 -33.47 -4.61 -14.82
CA PRO A 167 -32.61 -3.58 -15.41
C PRO A 167 -33.28 -2.20 -15.28
N TRP A 168 -32.48 -1.16 -15.08
CA TRP A 168 -33.01 0.21 -15.04
C TRP A 168 -33.21 0.78 -16.44
N CYS A 169 -32.46 0.26 -17.42
CA CYS A 169 -32.56 0.60 -18.83
C CYS A 169 -32.64 -0.70 -19.64
N TRP A 170 -33.55 -0.77 -20.60
CA TRP A 170 -33.67 -1.91 -21.51
C TRP A 170 -32.97 -1.61 -22.86
N PRO A 171 -32.52 -2.63 -23.61
CA PRO A 171 -31.80 -2.44 -24.87
C PRO A 171 -32.51 -1.51 -25.87
N ASP A 172 -33.83 -1.67 -26.06
CA ASP A 172 -34.65 -0.82 -26.91
C ASP A 172 -34.62 0.66 -26.49
N ALA A 173 -34.71 0.93 -25.19
CA ALA A 173 -34.65 2.27 -24.63
C ALA A 173 -33.26 2.90 -24.81
N LEU A 174 -32.18 2.15 -24.58
CA LEU A 174 -30.81 2.62 -24.83
C LEU A 174 -30.62 2.98 -26.32
N LEU A 175 -31.03 2.09 -27.22
CA LEU A 175 -30.90 2.31 -28.66
C LEU A 175 -31.72 3.49 -29.16
N ALA A 176 -32.95 3.68 -28.66
CA ALA A 176 -33.76 4.85 -28.99
C ALA A 176 -33.06 6.16 -28.60
N ARG A 177 -32.35 6.17 -27.47
CA ARG A 177 -31.60 7.34 -27.00
C ARG A 177 -30.34 7.59 -27.81
N LEU A 178 -29.61 6.54 -28.18
CA LEU A 178 -28.45 6.63 -29.09
C LEU A 178 -28.89 7.14 -30.48
N ARG A 179 -30.05 6.70 -30.98
CA ARG A 179 -30.66 7.22 -32.22
C ARG A 179 -31.01 8.70 -32.11
N ALA A 180 -31.63 9.11 -31.01
CA ALA A 180 -31.98 10.51 -30.77
C ALA A 180 -30.73 11.42 -30.71
N ARG A 181 -29.56 10.86 -30.41
CA ARG A 181 -28.26 11.55 -30.44
C ARG A 181 -27.59 11.54 -31.82
N GLY A 182 -28.17 10.84 -32.80
CA GLY A 182 -27.61 10.73 -34.15
C GLY A 182 -26.29 9.94 -34.19
N ILE A 183 -26.10 8.99 -33.26
CA ILE A 183 -24.89 8.17 -33.20
C ILE A 183 -24.82 7.25 -34.42
N ARG A 184 -23.66 7.25 -35.08
CA ARG A 184 -23.36 6.44 -36.27
C ARG A 184 -22.07 5.68 -36.02
N SER A 185 -22.07 4.38 -36.27
CA SER A 185 -20.91 3.53 -35.98
C SER A 185 -20.86 2.38 -36.98
N ASP A 186 -19.65 2.08 -37.47
CA ASP A 186 -19.38 0.97 -38.39
C ASP A 186 -18.89 -0.29 -37.64
N LEU A 187 -18.39 -0.10 -36.41
CA LEU A 187 -17.87 -1.15 -35.53
C LEU A 187 -18.36 -0.96 -34.10
N LEU A 188 -19.00 -2.01 -33.57
CA LEU A 188 -19.51 -2.08 -32.21
C LEU A 188 -18.90 -3.28 -31.47
N THR A 189 -18.44 -3.02 -30.25
CA THR A 189 -18.10 -4.04 -29.25
C THR A 189 -19.14 -4.05 -28.12
N ILE A 190 -19.60 -5.24 -27.73
CA ILE A 190 -20.52 -5.46 -26.61
C ILE A 190 -19.84 -6.40 -25.62
N ALA A 191 -19.55 -5.93 -24.41
CA ALA A 191 -18.98 -6.74 -23.34
C ALA A 191 -20.08 -7.24 -22.41
N TYR A 192 -20.10 -8.54 -22.11
CA TYR A 192 -21.00 -9.06 -21.08
C TYR A 192 -20.49 -8.78 -19.67
N SER A 193 -19.16 -8.75 -19.46
CA SER A 193 -18.50 -8.49 -18.17
C SER A 193 -18.96 -9.44 -17.05
N VAL A 194 -19.20 -10.71 -17.43
CA VAL A 194 -19.59 -11.79 -16.52
C VAL A 194 -18.37 -12.30 -15.75
N GLU A 195 -17.23 -12.42 -16.42
CA GLU A 195 -15.95 -12.81 -15.83
C GLU A 195 -15.38 -11.63 -15.04
N GLY A 196 -15.75 -11.53 -13.77
CA GLY A 196 -15.45 -10.37 -12.90
C GLY A 196 -16.58 -10.03 -11.93
N GLY A 197 -17.81 -10.48 -12.24
CA GLY A 197 -18.98 -10.37 -11.37
C GLY A 197 -19.78 -9.07 -11.52
N TYR A 198 -19.49 -8.24 -12.52
CA TYR A 198 -20.17 -6.96 -12.76
C TYR A 198 -21.58 -7.16 -13.35
N THR A 199 -21.72 -8.08 -14.31
CA THR A 199 -23.04 -8.45 -14.86
C THR A 199 -23.46 -9.84 -14.35
N PRO A 200 -24.56 -9.92 -13.58
CA PRO A 200 -25.16 -11.21 -13.24
C PRO A 200 -25.56 -11.99 -14.50
N LEU A 201 -25.32 -13.31 -14.54
CA LEU A 201 -25.64 -14.14 -15.71
C LEU A 201 -27.10 -14.11 -16.16
N LYS A 202 -28.04 -13.85 -15.23
CA LYS A 202 -29.45 -13.60 -15.55
C LYS A 202 -29.69 -12.36 -16.43
N TRP A 203 -28.68 -11.50 -16.60
CA TRP A 203 -28.73 -10.32 -17.46
C TRP A 203 -27.80 -10.40 -18.66
N LYS A 204 -27.01 -11.48 -18.80
CA LYS A 204 -26.10 -11.70 -19.94
C LYS A 204 -26.84 -11.56 -21.29
N TYR A 205 -28.05 -12.08 -21.38
CA TYR A 205 -28.86 -12.07 -22.60
C TYR A 205 -29.19 -10.67 -23.13
N LEU A 206 -29.06 -9.61 -22.30
CA LEU A 206 -29.27 -8.23 -22.77
C LEU A 206 -28.23 -7.83 -23.82
N GLY A 207 -27.01 -8.38 -23.74
CA GLY A 207 -25.98 -8.21 -24.76
C GLY A 207 -26.35 -8.91 -26.07
N ASP A 208 -26.95 -10.11 -25.99
CA ASP A 208 -27.47 -10.82 -27.16
C ASP A 208 -28.59 -10.03 -27.85
N GLU A 209 -29.50 -9.46 -27.05
CA GLU A 209 -30.58 -8.63 -27.56
C GLU A 209 -30.02 -7.39 -28.27
N LEU A 210 -29.05 -6.69 -27.67
CA LEU A 210 -28.36 -5.56 -28.30
C LEU A 210 -27.72 -5.96 -29.63
N ALA A 211 -27.00 -7.09 -29.66
CA ALA A 211 -26.35 -7.58 -30.86
C ALA A 211 -27.36 -7.86 -32.00
N HIS A 212 -28.47 -8.54 -31.71
CA HIS A 212 -29.51 -8.84 -32.71
C HIS A 212 -30.23 -7.58 -33.21
N ARG A 213 -30.47 -6.61 -32.31
CA ARG A 213 -31.08 -5.32 -32.67
C ARG A 213 -30.17 -4.45 -33.55
N LEU A 214 -28.86 -4.73 -33.61
CA LEU A 214 -27.86 -3.92 -34.30
C LEU A 214 -27.21 -4.62 -35.50
N ARG A 215 -27.19 -5.95 -35.57
CA ARG A 215 -26.72 -6.72 -36.74
C ARG A 215 -27.66 -6.57 -37.95
N GLN A 216 -27.18 -6.85 -39.16
CA GLN A 216 -27.96 -6.80 -40.39
C GLN A 216 -29.28 -7.62 -40.32
N PRO A 217 -30.35 -7.20 -41.03
CA PRO A 217 -31.75 -7.59 -40.76
C PRO A 217 -32.16 -9.07 -40.94
N GLY A 218 -31.24 -10.02 -41.13
CA GLY A 218 -31.59 -11.44 -41.21
C GLY A 218 -32.22 -11.94 -39.90
N ASP A 219 -33.37 -12.62 -40.01
CA ASP A 219 -34.24 -13.16 -38.93
C ASP A 219 -34.43 -12.27 -37.68
N ARG A 220 -34.23 -10.95 -37.85
CA ARG A 220 -34.19 -9.95 -36.77
C ARG A 220 -35.50 -9.85 -36.01
N GLU A 221 -36.63 -9.94 -36.70
CA GLU A 221 -37.95 -9.77 -36.09
C GLU A 221 -38.33 -10.94 -35.18
N SER A 222 -37.99 -12.17 -35.59
CA SER A 222 -38.18 -13.37 -34.78
C SER A 222 -37.33 -13.31 -33.51
N ALA A 223 -36.03 -13.01 -33.65
CA ALA A 223 -35.13 -12.90 -32.50
C ALA A 223 -35.56 -11.81 -31.51
N ILE A 224 -35.95 -10.62 -32.00
CA ILE A 224 -36.46 -9.54 -31.15
C ILE A 224 -37.71 -9.98 -30.37
N ARG A 225 -38.66 -10.65 -31.03
CA ARG A 225 -39.84 -11.20 -30.35
C ARG A 225 -39.45 -12.21 -29.27
N GLY A 226 -38.43 -13.02 -29.51
CA GLY A 226 -37.85 -13.93 -28.53
C GLY A 226 -37.32 -13.23 -27.29
N PHE A 227 -36.55 -12.15 -27.46
CA PHE A 227 -36.03 -11.35 -26.33
C PHE A 227 -37.13 -10.54 -25.62
N GLU A 228 -38.18 -10.12 -26.32
CA GLU A 228 -39.36 -9.52 -25.67
C GLU A 228 -40.09 -10.52 -24.76
N LEU A 229 -40.15 -11.80 -25.14
CA LEU A 229 -40.65 -12.86 -24.29
C LEU A 229 -39.73 -13.09 -23.08
N MET A 230 -38.40 -13.07 -23.26
CA MET A 230 -37.42 -13.13 -22.16
C MET A 230 -37.63 -11.98 -21.17
N ARG A 231 -37.78 -10.74 -21.66
CA ARG A 231 -38.09 -9.55 -20.84
C ARG A 231 -39.40 -9.73 -20.07
N GLY A 232 -40.46 -10.17 -20.75
CA GLY A 232 -41.75 -10.42 -20.12
C GLY A 232 -41.69 -11.50 -19.04
N ALA A 233 -40.87 -12.54 -19.26
CA ALA A 233 -40.63 -13.60 -18.29
C ALA A 233 -39.85 -13.11 -17.06
N ALA A 234 -38.82 -12.29 -17.27
CA ALA A 234 -38.06 -11.67 -16.19
C ALA A 234 -38.92 -10.73 -15.33
N LEU A 235 -39.80 -9.93 -15.97
CA LEU A 235 -40.78 -9.09 -15.26
C LEU A 235 -41.75 -9.92 -14.41
N ALA A 236 -42.26 -11.03 -14.96
CA ALA A 236 -43.16 -11.93 -14.24
C ALA A 236 -42.46 -12.61 -13.05
N ALA A 237 -41.24 -13.13 -13.26
CA ALA A 237 -40.43 -13.75 -12.21
C ALA A 237 -40.08 -12.76 -11.10
N GLY A 238 -39.66 -11.53 -11.45
CA GLY A 238 -39.37 -10.47 -10.49
C GLY A 238 -40.60 -10.01 -9.69
N GLY A 239 -41.81 -10.17 -10.24
CA GLY A 239 -43.08 -9.96 -9.55
C GLY A 239 -43.60 -11.16 -8.75
N GLY A 240 -42.92 -12.31 -8.81
CA GLY A 240 -43.32 -13.56 -8.15
C GLY A 240 -44.34 -14.41 -8.91
N ASP A 241 -44.69 -14.06 -10.15
CA ASP A 241 -45.59 -14.83 -11.01
C ASP A 241 -44.80 -15.87 -11.84
N PHE A 242 -44.42 -16.95 -11.16
CA PHE A 242 -43.57 -18.00 -11.74
C PHE A 242 -44.25 -18.80 -12.86
N ILE A 243 -45.59 -18.90 -12.87
CA ILE A 243 -46.33 -19.61 -13.91
C ILE A 243 -46.23 -18.84 -15.24
N SER A 244 -46.49 -17.53 -15.16
CA SER A 244 -46.37 -16.62 -16.30
C SER A 244 -44.93 -16.51 -16.79
N ALA A 245 -43.95 -16.57 -15.89
CA ALA A 245 -42.54 -16.61 -16.23
C ALA A 245 -42.17 -17.90 -16.99
N GLU A 246 -42.60 -19.06 -16.49
CA GLU A 246 -42.36 -20.38 -17.11
C GLU A 246 -42.89 -20.40 -18.54
N GLN A 247 -44.16 -20.00 -18.74
CA GLN A 247 -44.79 -19.95 -20.05
C GLN A 247 -44.05 -19.04 -21.03
N LYS A 248 -43.59 -17.88 -20.57
CA LYS A 248 -42.88 -16.92 -21.42
C LYS A 248 -41.46 -17.36 -21.75
N TYR A 249 -40.73 -17.97 -20.81
CA TYR A 249 -39.41 -18.54 -21.13
C TYR A 249 -39.51 -19.75 -22.07
N LEU A 250 -40.54 -20.59 -21.94
CA LEU A 250 -40.81 -21.68 -22.90
C LEU A 250 -41.18 -21.14 -24.29
N ALA A 251 -41.97 -20.06 -24.34
CA ALA A 251 -42.27 -19.40 -25.60
C ALA A 251 -41.00 -18.77 -26.20
N ALA A 252 -40.13 -18.18 -25.36
CA ALA A 252 -38.86 -17.61 -25.80
C ALA A 252 -37.91 -18.68 -26.35
N SER A 253 -37.81 -19.86 -25.72
CA SER A 253 -36.95 -20.95 -26.21
C SER A 253 -37.40 -21.51 -27.56
N ALA A 254 -38.71 -21.48 -27.85
CA ALA A 254 -39.24 -21.86 -29.16
C ALA A 254 -38.88 -20.85 -30.27
N VAL A 255 -38.71 -19.57 -29.92
CA VAL A 255 -38.40 -18.48 -30.85
C VAL A 255 -36.89 -18.25 -30.97
N LEU A 256 -36.13 -18.54 -29.91
CA LEU A 256 -34.67 -18.45 -29.82
C LEU A 256 -34.05 -19.85 -29.62
N PRO A 257 -34.17 -20.76 -30.61
CA PRO A 257 -33.70 -22.14 -30.44
C PRO A 257 -32.18 -22.23 -30.26
N ASP A 258 -31.43 -21.28 -30.83
CA ASP A 258 -29.96 -21.21 -30.80
C ASP A 258 -29.41 -20.27 -29.71
N SER A 259 -30.28 -19.76 -28.81
CA SER A 259 -29.84 -18.95 -27.68
C SER A 259 -29.81 -19.78 -26.40
N PRO A 260 -28.69 -19.79 -25.65
CA PRO A 260 -28.61 -20.46 -24.35
C PRO A 260 -29.50 -19.78 -23.29
N ALA A 261 -29.87 -18.51 -23.50
CA ALA A 261 -30.48 -17.67 -22.49
C ALA A 261 -31.86 -18.18 -22.00
N PRO A 262 -32.84 -18.51 -22.85
CA PRO A 262 -34.12 -19.03 -22.40
C PRO A 262 -33.98 -20.32 -21.59
N TYR A 263 -33.07 -21.21 -22.00
CA TYR A 263 -32.82 -22.47 -21.32
C TYR A 263 -32.15 -22.27 -19.96
N PHE A 264 -31.18 -21.34 -19.86
CA PHE A 264 -30.59 -20.97 -18.58
C PHE A 264 -31.62 -20.40 -17.61
N HIS A 265 -32.52 -19.54 -18.09
CA HIS A 265 -33.54 -18.92 -17.25
C HIS A 265 -34.66 -19.89 -16.85
N LEU A 266 -35.03 -20.82 -17.72
CA LEU A 266 -35.89 -21.96 -17.35
C LEU A 266 -35.23 -22.80 -16.27
N ALA A 267 -33.95 -23.11 -16.41
CA ALA A 267 -33.21 -23.86 -15.40
C ALA A 267 -33.24 -23.15 -14.04
N HIS A 268 -32.92 -21.86 -14.01
CA HIS A 268 -32.97 -21.04 -12.79
C HIS A 268 -34.37 -20.99 -12.17
N LEU A 269 -35.41 -20.77 -13.00
CA LEU A 269 -36.80 -20.75 -12.56
C LEU A 269 -37.23 -22.10 -11.95
N PHE A 270 -36.84 -23.22 -12.59
CA PHE A 270 -37.17 -24.54 -12.06
C PHE A 270 -36.40 -24.88 -10.78
N VAL A 271 -35.19 -24.36 -10.59
CA VAL A 271 -34.49 -24.42 -9.29
C VAL A 271 -35.28 -23.67 -8.22
N GLU A 272 -35.75 -22.45 -8.49
CA GLU A 272 -36.57 -21.68 -7.54
C GLU A 272 -37.88 -22.39 -7.18
N LEU A 273 -38.47 -23.11 -8.14
CA LEU A 273 -39.67 -23.92 -7.96
C LEU A 273 -39.42 -25.32 -7.36
N GLY A 274 -38.15 -25.72 -7.17
CA GLY A 274 -37.76 -27.05 -6.66
C GLY A 274 -37.93 -28.21 -7.65
N ARG A 275 -38.11 -27.93 -8.96
CA ARG A 275 -38.28 -28.92 -10.04
C ARG A 275 -36.93 -29.30 -10.68
N ILE A 276 -36.14 -30.07 -9.95
CA ILE A 276 -34.70 -30.27 -10.22
C ILE A 276 -34.39 -31.02 -11.54
N GLU A 277 -35.21 -31.99 -11.96
CA GLU A 277 -34.96 -32.72 -13.21
C GLU A 277 -35.23 -31.87 -14.46
N GLU A 278 -36.26 -31.02 -14.40
CA GLU A 278 -36.55 -30.06 -15.47
C GLU A 278 -35.46 -28.98 -15.52
N ALA A 279 -35.01 -28.52 -14.34
CA ALA A 279 -33.91 -27.56 -14.25
C ALA A 279 -32.65 -28.06 -14.98
N ARG A 280 -32.25 -29.32 -14.77
CA ARG A 280 -31.13 -29.91 -15.49
C ARG A 280 -31.33 -30.00 -16.97
N LYS A 281 -32.49 -30.48 -17.41
CA LYS A 281 -32.75 -30.63 -18.83
C LYS A 281 -32.46 -29.31 -19.56
N TYR A 282 -32.92 -28.20 -18.98
CA TYR A 282 -32.70 -26.88 -19.56
C TYR A 282 -31.30 -26.30 -19.27
N TYR A 283 -30.66 -26.63 -18.16
CA TYR A 283 -29.28 -26.21 -17.92
C TYR A 283 -28.29 -26.91 -18.84
N ASP A 284 -28.43 -28.23 -19.01
CA ASP A 284 -27.66 -29.03 -19.97
C ASP A 284 -27.87 -28.53 -21.40
N GLU A 285 -29.08 -28.04 -21.73
CA GLU A 285 -29.37 -27.40 -23.00
C GLU A 285 -28.61 -26.07 -23.15
N ALA A 286 -28.70 -25.19 -22.15
CA ALA A 286 -28.00 -23.91 -22.15
C ALA A 286 -26.49 -24.08 -22.30
N LEU A 287 -25.88 -25.00 -21.53
CA LEU A 287 -24.45 -25.27 -21.58
C LEU A 287 -23.99 -25.94 -22.87
N ARG A 288 -24.86 -26.74 -23.51
CA ARG A 288 -24.55 -27.33 -24.82
C ARG A 288 -24.49 -26.27 -25.91
N GLN A 289 -25.29 -25.22 -25.79
CA GLN A 289 -25.32 -24.11 -26.73
C GLN A 289 -24.17 -23.13 -26.47
N ASP A 290 -23.96 -22.76 -25.21
CA ASP A 290 -22.89 -21.86 -24.81
C ASP A 290 -22.28 -22.30 -23.46
N PRO A 291 -21.07 -22.90 -23.50
CA PRO A 291 -20.35 -23.29 -22.30
C PRO A 291 -20.03 -22.13 -21.35
N SER A 292 -19.99 -20.87 -21.79
CA SER A 292 -19.67 -19.72 -20.92
C SER A 292 -20.77 -19.37 -19.92
N TYR A 293 -21.97 -19.96 -20.04
CA TYR A 293 -22.97 -19.97 -18.96
C TYR A 293 -22.51 -20.80 -17.73
N ARG A 294 -21.35 -21.47 -17.83
CA ARG A 294 -20.58 -22.08 -16.76
C ARG A 294 -19.57 -21.05 -16.21
N THR A 295 -19.86 -20.46 -15.05
CA THR A 295 -18.90 -19.59 -14.34
C THR A 295 -18.77 -20.02 -12.88
N ALA A 296 -17.64 -19.65 -12.24
CA ALA A 296 -17.37 -19.91 -10.82
C ALA A 296 -18.48 -19.39 -9.88
N TYR A 297 -19.27 -18.43 -10.35
CA TYR A 297 -20.38 -17.79 -9.63
C TYR A 297 -21.74 -18.47 -9.86
N ASN A 298 -21.82 -19.42 -10.79
CA ASN A 298 -23.09 -19.97 -11.29
C ASN A 298 -23.27 -21.48 -11.11
N SER A 299 -22.38 -22.16 -10.38
CA SER A 299 -22.60 -23.55 -9.92
C SER A 299 -23.68 -23.65 -8.80
N SER A 300 -24.67 -22.75 -8.79
CA SER A 300 -25.86 -22.59 -7.90
C SER A 300 -25.76 -23.09 -6.44
N GLY A 301 -24.56 -23.16 -5.86
CA GLY A 301 -24.26 -23.87 -4.62
C GLY A 301 -23.76 -22.99 -3.50
N ILE A 302 -23.66 -21.67 -3.69
CA ILE A 302 -23.51 -20.72 -2.59
C ILE A 302 -24.92 -20.36 -2.08
N THR A 303 -25.65 -21.34 -1.52
CA THR A 303 -26.72 -21.17 -0.49
C THR A 303 -27.48 -22.46 -0.14
N HIS A 304 -26.78 -23.54 0.24
CA HIS A 304 -27.42 -24.63 1.01
C HIS A 304 -26.82 -24.87 2.41
N GLY A 305 -25.97 -23.95 2.87
CA GLY A 305 -25.45 -23.91 4.23
C GLY A 305 -26.43 -23.44 5.32
N ARG A 306 -27.67 -23.07 4.98
CA ARG A 306 -28.65 -22.57 5.97
C ARG A 306 -29.88 -23.45 6.23
N ARG A 307 -30.10 -24.57 5.51
CA ARG A 307 -31.32 -25.41 5.69
C ARG A 307 -31.20 -26.91 5.33
N GLU A 308 -30.18 -27.64 5.82
CA GLU A 308 -30.16 -29.13 5.89
C GLU A 308 -30.36 -29.94 4.58
N ARG A 309 -30.37 -29.35 3.37
CA ARG A 309 -30.57 -30.09 2.09
C ARG A 309 -29.26 -30.59 1.47
N PHE A 310 -28.47 -31.33 2.23
CA PHE A 310 -27.15 -31.84 1.79
C PHE A 310 -27.21 -32.84 0.62
N ARG A 311 -28.37 -33.49 0.38
CA ARG A 311 -28.53 -34.48 -0.70
C ARG A 311 -28.66 -33.83 -2.08
N GLU A 312 -29.46 -32.79 -2.17
CA GLU A 312 -29.68 -32.02 -3.41
C GLU A 312 -28.38 -31.33 -3.84
N ALA A 313 -27.68 -30.68 -2.90
CA ALA A 313 -26.40 -30.02 -3.19
C ALA A 313 -25.31 -30.99 -3.69
N GLU A 314 -25.29 -32.22 -3.17
CA GLU A 314 -24.33 -33.24 -3.61
C GLU A 314 -24.66 -33.72 -5.02
N GLN A 315 -25.95 -33.90 -5.32
CA GLN A 315 -26.41 -34.28 -6.65
C GLN A 315 -26.04 -33.21 -7.68
N GLU A 316 -26.19 -31.93 -7.35
CA GLU A 316 -25.80 -30.84 -8.26
C GLU A 316 -24.29 -30.80 -8.49
N HIS A 317 -23.45 -30.88 -7.45
CA HIS A 317 -22.00 -30.88 -7.68
C HIS A 317 -21.51 -32.16 -8.39
N ARG A 318 -22.11 -33.34 -8.13
CA ARG A 318 -21.80 -34.55 -8.88
C ARG A 318 -22.28 -34.46 -10.33
N ARG A 319 -23.38 -33.77 -10.60
CA ARG A 319 -23.86 -33.47 -11.95
C ARG A 319 -22.89 -32.54 -12.68
N VAL A 320 -22.39 -31.49 -12.03
CA VAL A 320 -21.34 -30.62 -12.61
C VAL A 320 -20.11 -31.43 -12.99
N LEU A 321 -19.66 -32.36 -12.14
CA LEU A 321 -18.51 -33.24 -12.44
C LEU A 321 -18.75 -34.28 -13.54
N GLN A 322 -20.00 -34.65 -13.82
CA GLN A 322 -20.32 -35.50 -14.97
C GLN A 322 -20.19 -34.73 -16.30
N LEU A 323 -20.45 -33.42 -16.26
CA LEU A 323 -20.36 -32.52 -17.41
C LEU A 323 -18.95 -31.98 -17.61
N ASP A 324 -18.20 -31.75 -16.53
CA ASP A 324 -16.79 -31.39 -16.54
C ASP A 324 -16.05 -32.02 -15.35
N PRO A 325 -15.30 -33.11 -15.58
CA PRO A 325 -14.52 -33.75 -14.53
C PRO A 325 -13.42 -32.86 -13.91
N ALA A 326 -13.01 -31.78 -14.59
CA ALA A 326 -11.93 -30.87 -14.19
C ALA A 326 -12.41 -29.61 -13.45
N ASP A 327 -13.68 -29.54 -13.06
CA ASP A 327 -14.24 -28.38 -12.33
C ASP A 327 -13.77 -28.35 -10.86
N ALA A 328 -12.82 -27.46 -10.56
CA ALA A 328 -12.23 -27.31 -9.23
C ALA A 328 -13.26 -26.91 -8.15
N PHE A 329 -14.31 -26.18 -8.49
CA PHE A 329 -15.32 -25.65 -7.56
C PHE A 329 -16.38 -26.70 -7.21
N ALA A 330 -16.75 -27.55 -8.15
CA ALA A 330 -17.61 -28.70 -7.91
C ALA A 330 -16.92 -29.73 -7.00
N HIS A 331 -15.63 -29.98 -7.22
CA HIS A 331 -14.82 -30.76 -6.26
C HIS A 331 -14.78 -30.08 -4.88
N LEU A 332 -14.59 -28.77 -4.79
CA LEU A 332 -14.65 -28.04 -3.52
C LEU A 332 -16.02 -28.20 -2.81
N GLY A 333 -17.12 -28.06 -3.54
CA GLY A 333 -18.48 -28.21 -3.05
C GLY A 333 -18.78 -29.62 -2.53
N LEU A 334 -18.38 -30.66 -3.27
CA LEU A 334 -18.47 -32.05 -2.80
C LEU A 334 -17.61 -32.31 -1.57
N GLY A 335 -16.41 -31.73 -1.51
CA GLY A 335 -15.55 -31.78 -0.33
C GLY A 335 -16.24 -31.22 0.92
N ARG A 336 -16.90 -30.06 0.80
CA ARG A 336 -17.66 -29.43 1.90
C ARG A 336 -18.84 -30.30 2.34
N ILE A 337 -19.58 -30.89 1.40
CA ILE A 337 -20.73 -31.75 1.72
C ILE A 337 -20.29 -33.07 2.37
N ALA A 338 -19.26 -33.72 1.82
CA ALA A 338 -18.67 -34.92 2.40
C ALA A 338 -18.14 -34.65 3.81
N ALA A 339 -17.51 -33.49 4.05
CA ALA A 339 -17.07 -33.06 5.37
C ALA A 339 -18.25 -32.83 6.33
N ALA A 340 -19.35 -32.22 5.87
CA ALA A 340 -20.56 -32.03 6.67
C ALA A 340 -21.21 -33.37 7.09
N ARG A 341 -21.15 -34.37 6.21
CA ARG A 341 -21.60 -35.76 6.49
C ARG A 341 -20.58 -36.61 7.24
N LYS A 342 -19.43 -36.04 7.61
CA LYS A 342 -18.33 -36.73 8.30
C LYS A 342 -17.69 -37.85 7.48
N HIS A 343 -17.84 -37.84 6.16
CA HIS A 343 -17.13 -38.74 5.23
C HIS A 343 -15.72 -38.18 4.96
N TRP A 344 -14.84 -38.30 5.95
CA TRP A 344 -13.57 -37.58 5.96
C TRP A 344 -12.62 -37.95 4.81
N SER A 345 -12.51 -39.23 4.45
CA SER A 345 -11.59 -39.66 3.39
C SER A 345 -12.05 -39.20 2.00
N GLU A 346 -13.36 -39.26 1.74
CA GLU A 346 -13.98 -38.78 0.51
C GLU A 346 -13.82 -37.25 0.39
N ALA A 347 -14.08 -36.52 1.48
CA ALA A 347 -13.91 -35.07 1.53
C ALA A 347 -12.46 -34.64 1.24
N GLU A 348 -11.48 -35.33 1.80
CA GLU A 348 -10.06 -35.07 1.51
C GLU A 348 -9.74 -35.28 0.02
N GLY A 349 -10.23 -36.37 -0.57
CA GLY A 349 -10.04 -36.67 -2.00
C GLY A 349 -10.55 -35.55 -2.88
N PHE A 350 -11.76 -35.06 -2.59
CA PHE A 350 -12.37 -33.94 -3.31
C PHE A 350 -11.59 -32.62 -3.12
N PHE A 351 -11.20 -32.26 -1.90
CA PHE A 351 -10.39 -31.05 -1.67
C PHE A 351 -9.01 -31.12 -2.33
N ARG A 352 -8.34 -32.27 -2.32
CA ARG A 352 -7.04 -32.45 -3.02
C ARG A 352 -7.18 -32.40 -4.54
N THR A 353 -8.30 -32.88 -5.07
CA THR A 353 -8.58 -32.80 -6.51
C THR A 353 -8.86 -31.36 -6.92
N SER A 354 -9.70 -30.65 -6.15
CA SER A 354 -9.92 -29.21 -6.28
C SER A 354 -8.60 -28.43 -6.30
N LEU A 355 -7.71 -28.67 -5.33
CA LEU A 355 -6.40 -28.00 -5.25
C LEU A 355 -5.41 -28.37 -6.35
N ARG A 356 -5.57 -29.54 -6.98
CA ARG A 356 -4.75 -29.93 -8.14
C ARG A 356 -5.18 -29.20 -9.40
N LEU A 357 -6.47 -28.93 -9.50
CA LEU A 357 -7.09 -28.24 -10.63
C LEU A 357 -6.91 -26.72 -10.51
N ASP A 358 -7.04 -26.18 -9.30
CA ASP A 358 -6.71 -24.79 -8.97
C ASP A 358 -6.04 -24.69 -7.59
N ALA A 359 -4.76 -24.36 -7.60
CA ALA A 359 -3.93 -24.26 -6.40
C ALA A 359 -4.14 -22.96 -5.60
N ASN A 360 -4.90 -22.00 -6.11
CA ASN A 360 -5.11 -20.69 -5.45
C ASN A 360 -6.42 -20.63 -4.63
N LEU A 361 -7.17 -21.73 -4.56
CA LEU A 361 -8.44 -21.79 -3.84
C LEU A 361 -8.25 -21.82 -2.31
N VAL A 362 -8.38 -20.64 -1.70
CA VAL A 362 -8.33 -20.43 -0.25
C VAL A 362 -9.26 -21.39 0.49
N ASP A 363 -10.49 -21.54 0.02
CA ASP A 363 -11.52 -22.38 0.65
C ASP A 363 -11.21 -23.88 0.60
N ALA A 364 -10.51 -24.34 -0.43
CA ALA A 364 -10.14 -25.74 -0.58
C ALA A 364 -9.08 -26.11 0.47
N TYR A 365 -8.10 -25.23 0.71
CA TYR A 365 -7.14 -25.39 1.80
C TYR A 365 -7.79 -25.36 3.19
N ARG A 366 -8.77 -24.47 3.44
CA ARG A 366 -9.53 -24.44 4.71
C ARG A 366 -10.31 -25.73 4.95
N GLY A 367 -11.00 -26.20 3.90
CA GLY A 367 -11.74 -27.45 3.92
C GLY A 367 -10.84 -28.66 4.16
N LEU A 368 -9.70 -28.72 3.45
CA LEU A 368 -8.69 -29.76 3.61
C LEU A 368 -8.12 -29.78 5.04
N GLY A 369 -7.73 -28.62 5.58
CA GLY A 369 -7.25 -28.50 6.95
C GLY A 369 -8.26 -28.99 7.98
N TYR A 370 -9.55 -28.71 7.78
CA TYR A 370 -10.63 -29.16 8.67
C TYR A 370 -10.77 -30.68 8.67
N VAL A 371 -10.79 -31.27 7.48
CA VAL A 371 -10.91 -32.72 7.31
C VAL A 371 -9.69 -33.44 7.89
N LEU A 372 -8.48 -32.98 7.60
CA LEU A 372 -7.24 -33.57 8.11
C LEU A 372 -7.16 -33.50 9.65
N ALA A 373 -7.61 -32.39 10.25
CA ALA A 373 -7.71 -32.27 11.70
C ALA A 373 -8.69 -33.30 12.30
N ARG A 374 -9.84 -33.55 11.65
CA ARG A 374 -10.81 -34.58 12.07
C ARG A 374 -10.27 -36.00 11.94
N GLN A 375 -9.39 -36.24 10.97
CA GLN A 375 -8.67 -37.50 10.81
C GLN A 375 -7.45 -37.64 11.75
N ARG A 376 -7.18 -36.68 12.64
CA ARG A 376 -6.00 -36.61 13.52
C ARG A 376 -4.65 -36.50 12.80
N ARG A 377 -4.64 -36.05 11.54
CA ARG A 377 -3.41 -35.76 10.77
C ARG A 377 -3.00 -34.31 11.00
N HIS A 378 -2.52 -34.02 12.21
CA HIS A 378 -2.35 -32.66 12.69
C HIS A 378 -1.32 -31.83 11.90
N GLU A 379 -0.18 -32.39 11.53
CA GLU A 379 0.86 -31.67 10.77
C GLU A 379 0.37 -31.24 9.38
N GLN A 380 -0.30 -32.14 8.67
CA GLN A 380 -0.86 -31.83 7.35
C GLN A 380 -2.03 -30.85 7.45
N ALA A 381 -2.80 -30.91 8.54
CA ALA A 381 -3.87 -29.94 8.80
C ALA A 381 -3.31 -28.53 9.05
N ILE A 382 -2.21 -28.42 9.81
CA ILE A 382 -1.50 -27.16 10.03
C ILE A 382 -1.01 -26.59 8.70
N SER A 383 -0.28 -27.39 7.91
CA SER A 383 0.23 -26.95 6.60
C SER A 383 -0.89 -26.46 5.66
N ALA A 384 -2.01 -27.18 5.58
CA ALA A 384 -3.15 -26.74 4.78
C ALA A 384 -3.75 -25.41 5.29
N TYR A 385 -3.85 -25.23 6.60
CA TYR A 385 -4.34 -23.96 7.17
C TYR A 385 -3.36 -22.80 6.99
N GLU A 386 -2.05 -23.04 7.13
CA GLU A 386 -1.01 -22.04 6.89
C GLU A 386 -1.00 -21.57 5.42
N GLU A 387 -1.13 -22.49 4.46
CA GLU A 387 -1.26 -22.12 3.04
C GLU A 387 -2.54 -21.32 2.78
N SER A 388 -3.67 -21.66 3.41
CA SER A 388 -4.87 -20.82 3.32
C SER A 388 -4.63 -19.40 3.85
N VAL A 389 -3.95 -19.26 4.99
CA VAL A 389 -3.61 -17.95 5.58
C VAL A 389 -2.67 -17.16 4.67
N LYS A 390 -1.64 -17.82 4.12
CA LYS A 390 -0.68 -17.22 3.18
C LYS A 390 -1.36 -16.71 1.92
N LEU A 391 -2.25 -17.51 1.32
CA LEU A 391 -3.01 -17.09 0.14
C LEU A 391 -3.94 -15.91 0.45
N THR A 392 -4.63 -15.92 1.60
CA THR A 392 -5.45 -14.76 2.00
C THR A 392 -4.61 -13.50 2.21
N LEU A 393 -3.41 -13.61 2.82
CA LEU A 393 -2.49 -12.48 3.00
C LEU A 393 -1.86 -11.99 1.67
N ALA A 394 -1.74 -12.88 0.69
CA ALA A 394 -1.30 -12.54 -0.67
C ALA A 394 -2.43 -11.94 -1.54
N GLY A 395 -3.63 -11.72 -0.97
CA GLY A 395 -4.74 -11.05 -1.64
C GLY A 395 -5.73 -11.98 -2.35
N HIS A 396 -5.55 -13.30 -2.28
CA HIS A 396 -6.53 -14.25 -2.81
C HIS A 396 -7.81 -14.25 -1.95
N LYS A 397 -8.97 -14.16 -2.61
CA LYS A 397 -10.28 -14.00 -1.94
C LYS A 397 -10.97 -15.37 -1.73
N PRO A 398 -11.67 -15.59 -0.60
CA PRO A 398 -12.58 -16.71 -0.44
C PRO A 398 -13.84 -16.51 -1.31
N LEU A 399 -14.59 -17.58 -1.55
CA LEU A 399 -15.77 -17.59 -2.41
C LEU A 399 -17.02 -16.93 -1.80
N GLU A 400 -17.04 -16.65 -0.49
CA GLU A 400 -18.27 -16.30 0.25
C GLU A 400 -18.44 -14.83 0.70
N ASP A 401 -17.67 -13.84 0.22
CA ASP A 401 -17.99 -12.41 0.50
C ASP A 401 -17.74 -11.46 -0.69
N PRO A 402 -18.52 -10.37 -0.81
CA PRO A 402 -18.59 -9.51 -2.00
C PRO A 402 -17.27 -8.78 -2.23
N ILE A 403 -16.92 -8.63 -3.51
CA ILE A 403 -15.77 -7.83 -3.95
C ILE A 403 -15.98 -6.39 -3.47
N ALA A 404 -15.35 -6.03 -2.35
CA ALA A 404 -15.15 -4.64 -2.00
C ALA A 404 -14.09 -4.07 -2.95
N THR A 405 -14.52 -3.25 -3.91
CA THR A 405 -13.68 -2.40 -4.74
C THR A 405 -13.17 -1.22 -3.89
N CYS A 406 -12.12 -1.49 -3.10
CA CYS A 406 -11.39 -0.48 -2.36
C CYS A 406 -9.92 -0.91 -2.28
N TRP A 407 -9.10 -0.39 -3.18
CA TRP A 407 -7.66 -0.31 -2.96
C TRP A 407 -7.40 0.84 -1.97
N SER A 408 -7.51 0.51 -0.69
CA SER A 408 -6.78 1.18 0.37
C SER A 408 -6.53 0.12 1.44
N GLU A 409 -5.35 0.15 2.07
CA GLU A 409 -4.87 -0.79 3.10
C GLU A 409 -5.95 -1.15 4.15
N GLY A 410 -6.78 -2.14 3.82
CA GLY A 410 -8.02 -2.45 4.51
C GLY A 410 -7.93 -3.81 5.20
N ARG A 411 -8.36 -3.87 6.45
CA ARG A 411 -8.38 -5.10 7.27
C ARG A 411 -9.13 -6.22 6.55
N ILE A 412 -8.62 -7.45 6.64
CA ILE A 412 -9.29 -8.67 6.13
C ILE A 412 -10.70 -8.73 6.73
N ALA A 413 -11.73 -8.67 5.89
CA ALA A 413 -13.14 -8.71 6.28
C ALA A 413 -13.74 -10.11 6.01
N ASP A 414 -13.07 -11.16 6.46
CA ASP A 414 -13.48 -12.56 6.29
C ASP A 414 -13.51 -13.25 7.68
N ALA A 415 -14.72 -13.55 8.17
CA ALA A 415 -14.89 -14.18 9.48
C ALA A 415 -14.30 -15.61 9.54
N ASP A 416 -14.33 -16.34 8.42
CA ASP A 416 -13.80 -17.70 8.34
C ASP A 416 -12.27 -17.71 8.33
N HIS A 417 -11.63 -16.68 7.78
CA HIS A 417 -10.19 -16.46 7.95
C HIS A 417 -9.80 -16.43 9.43
N PHE A 418 -10.57 -15.69 10.25
CA PHE A 418 -10.31 -15.61 11.69
C PHE A 418 -10.66 -16.89 12.45
N TRP A 419 -11.57 -17.72 11.93
CA TRP A 419 -11.82 -19.06 12.45
C TRP A 419 -10.69 -20.04 12.17
N VAL A 420 -9.98 -19.90 11.04
CA VAL A 420 -8.78 -20.72 10.74
C VAL A 420 -7.74 -20.54 11.85
N TYR A 421 -7.51 -19.31 12.33
CA TYR A 421 -6.62 -19.09 13.46
C TYR A 421 -7.08 -19.77 14.77
N ALA A 422 -8.38 -19.87 15.06
CA ALA A 422 -8.83 -20.65 16.22
C ALA A 422 -8.52 -22.15 16.07
N ARG A 423 -8.62 -22.67 14.85
CA ARG A 423 -8.33 -24.09 14.54
C ARG A 423 -6.84 -24.38 14.57
N LEU A 424 -6.01 -23.51 13.99
CA LEU A 424 -4.55 -23.52 14.12
C LEU A 424 -4.14 -23.45 15.60
N GLY A 425 -4.75 -22.55 16.37
CA GLY A 425 -4.53 -22.42 17.81
C GLY A 425 -4.75 -23.73 18.57
N ALA A 426 -5.78 -24.48 18.23
CA ALA A 426 -6.05 -25.79 18.82
C ALA A 426 -5.03 -26.86 18.40
N LEU A 427 -4.60 -26.86 17.13
CA LEU A 427 -3.64 -27.82 16.60
C LEU A 427 -2.24 -27.60 17.18
N TYR A 428 -1.73 -26.36 17.19
CA TYR A 428 -0.44 -26.02 17.81
C TYR A 428 -0.43 -26.33 19.31
N ALA A 429 -1.53 -26.02 20.03
CA ALA A 429 -1.66 -26.38 21.44
C ALA A 429 -1.58 -27.89 21.68
N GLY A 430 -2.12 -28.69 20.75
CA GLY A 430 -2.03 -30.15 20.77
C GLY A 430 -0.63 -30.70 20.51
N GLN A 431 0.19 -29.99 19.72
CA GLN A 431 1.61 -30.31 19.47
C GLN A 431 2.54 -29.80 20.58
N GLY A 432 2.02 -28.98 21.51
CA GLY A 432 2.80 -28.38 22.58
C GLY A 432 3.50 -27.06 22.18
N ASP A 433 3.25 -26.54 20.98
CA ASP A 433 3.70 -25.20 20.57
C ASP A 433 2.75 -24.13 21.13
N ASP A 434 2.96 -23.82 22.40
CA ASP A 434 2.13 -22.84 23.11
C ASP A 434 2.30 -21.41 22.56
N ALA A 435 3.40 -21.11 21.87
CA ALA A 435 3.66 -19.77 21.34
C ALA A 435 2.79 -19.49 20.11
N GLN A 436 2.83 -20.38 19.12
CA GLN A 436 1.99 -20.28 17.92
C GLN A 436 0.51 -20.45 18.26
N ALA A 437 0.19 -21.30 19.23
CA ALA A 437 -1.18 -21.48 19.70
C ALA A 437 -1.78 -20.19 20.26
N ILE A 438 -1.03 -19.48 21.12
CA ILE A 438 -1.45 -18.20 21.71
C ILE A 438 -1.59 -17.13 20.63
N ALA A 439 -0.63 -17.02 19.72
CA ALA A 439 -0.67 -16.05 18.63
C ALA A 439 -1.93 -16.25 17.76
N SER A 440 -2.21 -17.49 17.38
CA SER A 440 -3.37 -17.85 16.56
C SER A 440 -4.69 -17.55 17.30
N TYR A 441 -4.83 -17.95 18.57
CA TYR A 441 -6.05 -17.62 19.32
C TYR A 441 -6.27 -16.10 19.49
N ARG A 442 -5.20 -15.32 19.66
CA ARG A 442 -5.30 -13.85 19.72
C ARG A 442 -5.75 -13.25 18.40
N MET A 443 -5.19 -13.71 17.28
CA MET A 443 -5.60 -13.27 15.93
C MET A 443 -7.08 -13.59 15.68
N SER A 444 -7.54 -14.76 16.10
CA SER A 444 -8.96 -15.13 16.00
C SER A 444 -9.88 -14.18 16.78
N ILE A 445 -9.53 -13.85 18.03
CA ILE A 445 -10.30 -12.90 18.86
C ILE A 445 -10.26 -11.49 18.25
N ALA A 446 -9.10 -11.04 17.76
CA ALA A 446 -8.93 -9.73 17.15
C ALA A 446 -9.80 -9.54 15.90
N GLY A 447 -10.01 -10.61 15.15
CA GLY A 447 -10.90 -10.64 13.98
C GLY A 447 -12.38 -10.95 14.28
N GLY A 448 -12.83 -10.82 15.53
CA GLY A 448 -14.24 -10.92 15.89
C GLY A 448 -14.74 -12.31 16.29
N CYS A 449 -13.89 -13.35 16.28
CA CYS A 449 -14.24 -14.69 16.77
C CYS A 449 -14.12 -14.80 18.31
N ASP A 450 -14.77 -13.88 19.02
CA ASP A 450 -14.75 -13.78 20.47
C ASP A 450 -15.78 -14.69 21.16
N TYR A 451 -15.43 -15.97 21.29
CA TYR A 451 -16.22 -17.00 21.96
C TYR A 451 -15.63 -17.42 23.31
N ALA A 452 -16.49 -17.78 24.26
CA ALA A 452 -16.06 -18.21 25.61
C ALA A 452 -15.08 -19.40 25.55
N LEU A 453 -15.32 -20.36 24.64
CA LEU A 453 -14.44 -21.53 24.47
C LEU A 453 -13.03 -21.13 23.99
N VAL A 454 -12.94 -20.21 23.01
CA VAL A 454 -11.65 -19.73 22.48
C VAL A 454 -10.86 -19.01 23.57
N ARG A 455 -11.52 -18.15 24.35
CA ARG A 455 -10.93 -17.48 25.51
C ARG A 455 -10.51 -18.46 26.61
N MET A 456 -11.27 -19.53 26.85
CA MET A 456 -10.87 -20.56 27.83
C MET A 456 -9.65 -21.37 27.35
N CYS A 457 -9.56 -21.71 26.06
CA CYS A 457 -8.37 -22.35 25.49
C CYS A 457 -7.14 -21.45 25.64
N LEU A 458 -7.30 -20.16 25.34
CA LEU A 458 -6.26 -19.16 25.52
C LEU A 458 -5.87 -18.98 27.00
N ALA A 459 -6.85 -18.93 27.91
CA ALA A 459 -6.62 -18.87 29.35
C ALA A 459 -5.84 -20.11 29.84
N ARG A 460 -6.17 -21.30 29.35
CA ARG A 460 -5.45 -22.53 29.69
C ARG A 460 -3.99 -22.51 29.24
N LEU A 461 -3.73 -22.00 28.03
CA LEU A 461 -2.36 -21.82 27.53
C LEU A 461 -1.58 -20.78 28.36
N TYR A 462 -2.23 -19.68 28.73
CA TYR A 462 -1.65 -18.70 29.63
C TYR A 462 -1.38 -19.27 31.04
N LEU A 463 -2.28 -20.08 31.59
CA LEU A 463 -2.03 -20.81 32.85
C LEU A 463 -0.83 -21.76 32.72
N LYS A 464 -0.74 -22.51 31.61
CA LYS A 464 0.39 -23.41 31.32
C LYS A 464 1.72 -22.63 31.25
N ARG A 465 1.71 -21.42 30.69
CA ARG A 465 2.87 -20.52 30.61
C ARG A 465 3.06 -19.61 31.82
N ARG A 466 2.29 -19.78 32.90
CA ARG A 466 2.32 -18.97 34.12
C ARG A 466 2.04 -17.47 33.89
N GLN A 467 1.29 -17.14 32.84
CA GLN A 467 0.84 -15.78 32.53
C GLN A 467 -0.53 -15.52 33.18
N TRP A 468 -0.51 -15.34 34.50
CA TRP A 468 -1.71 -15.38 35.34
C TRP A 468 -2.67 -14.20 35.09
N ARG A 469 -2.14 -13.03 34.73
CA ARG A 469 -2.95 -11.82 34.49
C ARG A 469 -3.82 -12.00 33.24
N GLU A 470 -3.20 -12.52 32.19
CA GLU A 470 -3.78 -12.83 30.91
C GLU A 470 -4.76 -13.99 31.06
N ALA A 471 -4.37 -15.04 31.78
CA ALA A 471 -5.26 -16.15 32.10
C ALA A 471 -6.53 -15.69 32.84
N ALA A 472 -6.40 -14.83 33.86
CA ALA A 472 -7.53 -14.28 34.60
C ALA A 472 -8.41 -13.38 33.72
N ARG A 473 -7.79 -12.52 32.89
CA ARG A 473 -8.50 -11.66 31.93
C ARG A 473 -9.32 -12.47 30.94
N GLU A 474 -8.71 -13.50 30.35
CA GLU A 474 -9.38 -14.36 29.37
C GLU A 474 -10.46 -15.24 30.04
N THR A 475 -10.22 -15.73 31.26
CA THR A 475 -11.23 -16.46 32.05
C THR A 475 -12.43 -15.55 32.37
N TRP A 476 -12.19 -14.32 32.83
CA TRP A 476 -13.27 -13.36 33.08
C TRP A 476 -13.98 -12.92 31.79
N GLY A 477 -13.24 -12.78 30.69
CA GLY A 477 -13.80 -12.54 29.36
C GLY A 477 -14.72 -13.66 28.91
N ALA A 478 -14.31 -14.92 29.13
CA ALA A 478 -15.12 -16.10 28.85
C ALA A 478 -16.39 -16.13 29.69
N VAL A 479 -16.28 -15.84 31.00
CA VAL A 479 -17.44 -15.75 31.93
C VAL A 479 -18.38 -14.62 31.50
N ARG A 480 -17.87 -13.43 31.18
CA ARG A 480 -18.69 -12.29 30.70
C ARG A 480 -19.40 -12.63 29.39
N ARG A 481 -18.76 -13.39 28.50
CA ARG A 481 -19.38 -13.83 27.24
C ARG A 481 -20.43 -14.91 27.48
N ALA A 482 -20.16 -15.86 28.38
CA ALA A 482 -21.09 -16.91 28.79
C ALA A 482 -22.34 -16.35 29.51
N LEU A 483 -22.18 -15.35 30.38
CA LEU A 483 -23.26 -14.69 31.11
C LEU A 483 -24.11 -13.75 30.23
N ARG A 484 -23.58 -13.30 29.09
CA ARG A 484 -24.32 -12.48 28.10
C ARG A 484 -25.18 -13.31 27.14
N LEU A 485 -25.12 -14.63 27.19
CA LEU A 485 -26.00 -15.51 26.39
C LEU A 485 -27.41 -15.54 27.00
N ARG A 486 -28.24 -14.55 26.66
CA ARG A 486 -29.62 -14.87 26.28
C ARG A 486 -29.51 -15.68 25.00
N LEU A 487 -29.79 -16.98 25.07
CA LEU A 487 -29.76 -17.88 23.91
C LEU A 487 -30.70 -17.37 22.82
N PRO A 488 -30.25 -17.17 21.57
CA PRO A 488 -31.13 -17.25 20.41
C PRO A 488 -31.48 -18.74 20.19
N GLU A 489 -32.77 -19.05 20.15
CA GLU A 489 -33.26 -20.28 19.57
C GLU A 489 -32.77 -20.39 18.12
N LYS A 490 -31.78 -21.26 17.87
CA LYS A 490 -31.59 -22.11 16.68
C LYS A 490 -30.11 -22.47 16.49
N SER A 491 -29.74 -23.69 16.91
CA SER A 491 -29.02 -24.64 16.04
C SER A 491 -28.99 -26.03 16.69
N LEU A 492 -29.41 -27.02 15.90
CA LEU A 492 -29.46 -28.47 16.18
C LEU A 492 -28.02 -29.05 16.30
N LEU A 493 -27.72 -30.11 17.05
CA LEU A 493 -28.16 -31.50 16.88
C LEU A 493 -27.81 -32.35 18.14
N ALA A 494 -28.60 -33.41 18.32
CA ALA A 494 -28.51 -34.52 19.28
C ALA A 494 -29.12 -34.28 20.67
N GLU A 495 -30.33 -34.83 20.84
CA GLU A 495 -30.88 -35.17 22.15
C GLU A 495 -29.92 -36.06 22.96
N PRO A 496 -29.87 -35.81 24.26
CA PRO A 496 -29.82 -36.85 25.25
C PRO A 496 -30.99 -36.66 26.22
N ARG A 497 -31.56 -37.80 26.60
CA ARG A 497 -32.62 -38.00 27.57
C ARG A 497 -32.49 -37.02 28.76
N PRO A 498 -33.53 -36.24 29.10
CA PRO A 498 -33.46 -35.26 30.16
C PRO A 498 -33.74 -35.96 31.48
N LEU A 499 -32.68 -36.23 32.27
CA LEU A 499 -32.77 -36.38 33.74
C LEU A 499 -31.38 -36.41 34.40
N ALA A 500 -30.28 -36.66 33.67
CA ALA A 500 -28.92 -36.65 34.24
C ALA A 500 -28.08 -35.39 33.94
N ARG A 501 -28.53 -34.51 33.04
CA ARG A 501 -27.77 -33.33 32.57
C ARG A 501 -27.45 -32.29 33.66
N PRO A 502 -28.38 -31.86 34.52
CA PRO A 502 -28.04 -30.92 35.58
C PRO A 502 -27.09 -31.58 36.59
N LEU A 503 -27.30 -32.86 36.93
CA LEU A 503 -26.48 -33.56 37.92
C LEU A 503 -25.03 -33.76 37.46
N VAL A 504 -24.80 -34.15 36.20
CA VAL A 504 -23.45 -34.27 35.61
C VAL A 504 -22.78 -32.91 35.46
N LEU A 505 -23.53 -31.87 35.11
CA LEU A 505 -23.02 -30.50 35.06
C LEU A 505 -22.65 -29.99 36.46
N THR A 506 -23.46 -30.25 37.48
CA THR A 506 -23.18 -29.91 38.87
C THR A 506 -21.99 -30.71 39.41
N LEU A 507 -21.88 -31.99 39.09
CA LEU A 507 -20.75 -32.85 39.49
C LEU A 507 -19.45 -32.43 38.79
N PHE A 508 -19.52 -32.03 37.51
CA PHE A 508 -18.40 -31.45 36.76
C PHE A 508 -18.01 -30.08 37.32
N ILE A 509 -18.98 -29.26 37.72
CA ILE A 509 -18.72 -27.98 38.39
C ILE A 509 -18.03 -28.21 39.76
N LEU A 510 -18.47 -29.19 40.55
CA LEU A 510 -17.93 -29.45 41.87
C LEU A 510 -16.57 -30.16 41.86
N THR A 511 -16.32 -31.06 40.90
CA THR A 511 -15.09 -31.88 40.88
C THR A 511 -14.00 -31.33 39.95
N ALA A 512 -14.37 -30.65 38.86
CA ALA A 512 -13.40 -30.06 37.94
C ALA A 512 -13.30 -28.54 38.10
N ILE A 513 -14.42 -27.84 38.26
CA ILE A 513 -14.42 -26.36 38.27
C ILE A 513 -14.12 -25.79 39.67
N LEU A 514 -14.63 -26.36 40.76
CA LEU A 514 -14.42 -25.82 42.11
C LEU A 514 -12.97 -25.89 42.60
N PRO A 515 -12.19 -26.97 42.39
CA PRO A 515 -10.76 -26.98 42.73
C PRO A 515 -9.95 -26.03 41.83
N LEU A 516 -10.36 -25.87 40.57
CA LEU A 516 -9.79 -24.86 39.68
C LEU A 516 -10.12 -23.45 40.17
N ILE A 517 -11.36 -23.18 40.60
CA ILE A 517 -11.75 -21.91 41.21
C ILE A 517 -10.96 -21.68 42.49
N GLN A 518 -10.79 -22.68 43.36
CA GLN A 518 -10.04 -22.53 44.61
C GLN A 518 -8.56 -22.28 44.34
N ARG A 519 -7.95 -22.98 43.39
CA ARG A 519 -6.56 -22.76 42.97
C ARG A 519 -6.41 -21.40 42.29
N SER A 520 -7.31 -21.04 41.39
CA SER A 520 -7.38 -19.73 40.75
C SER A 520 -7.63 -18.61 41.77
N TRP A 521 -8.39 -18.87 42.84
CA TRP A 521 -8.63 -17.92 43.92
C TRP A 521 -7.38 -17.73 44.78
N LYS A 522 -6.68 -18.81 45.15
CA LYS A 522 -5.39 -18.72 45.85
C LYS A 522 -4.36 -17.95 45.01
N ILE A 523 -4.25 -18.25 43.71
CA ILE A 523 -3.38 -17.54 42.77
C ILE A 523 -3.82 -16.09 42.59
N TYR A 524 -5.13 -15.82 42.51
CA TYR A 524 -5.68 -14.47 42.45
C TYR A 524 -5.38 -13.66 43.71
N CYS A 525 -5.52 -14.25 44.90
CA CYS A 525 -5.14 -13.65 46.17
C CYS A 525 -3.64 -13.39 46.23
N ALA A 526 -2.81 -14.34 45.79
CA ALA A 526 -1.36 -14.18 45.71
C ALA A 526 -0.97 -13.02 44.78
N ASP A 527 -1.49 -12.99 43.55
CA ASP A 527 -1.22 -11.93 42.56
C ASP A 527 -1.77 -10.56 43.01
N ARG A 528 -2.96 -10.53 43.63
CA ARG A 528 -3.52 -9.29 44.18
C ARG A 528 -2.66 -8.74 45.32
N LEU A 529 -2.13 -9.61 46.18
CA LEU A 529 -1.20 -9.21 47.23
C LEU A 529 0.11 -8.72 46.63
N ALA A 530 0.72 -9.47 45.71
CA ALA A 530 1.98 -9.11 45.04
C ALA A 530 1.91 -7.74 44.31
N ARG A 531 0.76 -7.39 43.73
CA ARG A 531 0.57 -6.13 43.00
C ARG A 531 0.33 -4.90 43.87
N LYS A 532 -0.12 -5.11 45.12
CA LYS A 532 -0.69 -4.02 45.92
C LYS A 532 0.36 -2.99 46.30
N GLU A 533 1.57 -3.44 46.64
CA GLU A 533 2.59 -2.57 47.22
C GLU A 533 4.00 -2.78 46.64
N HIS A 534 4.26 -3.81 45.81
CA HIS A 534 5.61 -4.15 45.28
C HIS A 534 6.73 -4.17 46.36
N GLN A 535 6.33 -4.35 47.62
CA GLN A 535 7.19 -4.41 48.80
C GLN A 535 7.40 -5.86 49.22
N VAL A 536 8.46 -6.10 49.99
CA VAL A 536 8.85 -7.43 50.48
C VAL A 536 7.69 -8.09 51.24
N GLU A 537 6.98 -7.34 52.07
CA GLU A 537 5.84 -7.80 52.88
C GLU A 537 4.65 -8.30 52.02
N SER A 538 4.46 -7.68 50.85
CA SER A 538 3.43 -8.05 49.88
C SER A 538 3.75 -9.38 49.18
N TYR A 539 5.03 -9.62 48.85
CA TYR A 539 5.49 -10.90 48.31
C TYR A 539 5.54 -12.00 49.38
N ASP A 540 5.88 -11.68 50.63
CA ASP A 540 5.77 -12.60 51.76
C ASP A 540 4.32 -13.08 51.94
N GLY A 541 3.35 -12.19 51.77
CA GLY A 541 1.93 -12.54 51.71
C GLY A 541 1.57 -13.43 50.52
N ALA A 542 2.08 -13.14 49.33
CA ALA A 542 1.82 -13.93 48.12
C ALA A 542 2.39 -15.36 48.21
N LEU A 543 3.61 -15.50 48.73
CA LEU A 543 4.30 -16.78 48.92
C LEU A 543 3.61 -17.70 49.94
N ARG A 544 2.83 -17.16 50.88
CA ARG A 544 1.98 -17.98 51.77
C ARG A 544 0.87 -18.71 51.02
N TYR A 545 0.40 -18.17 49.89
CA TYR A 545 -0.65 -18.78 49.08
C TYR A 545 -0.10 -19.63 47.93
N ASP A 546 1.11 -19.32 47.44
CA ASP A 546 1.78 -20.03 46.34
C ASP A 546 3.31 -20.10 46.56
N PRO A 547 3.79 -21.02 47.44
CA PRO A 547 5.20 -21.08 47.82
C PRO A 547 6.12 -21.65 46.72
N ASP A 548 5.58 -22.36 45.73
CA ASP A 548 6.35 -22.99 44.65
C ASP A 548 6.54 -22.06 43.44
N ASN A 549 6.17 -20.78 43.59
CA ASN A 549 6.22 -19.80 42.51
C ASN A 549 7.57 -19.09 42.43
N ALA A 550 8.43 -19.56 41.53
CA ALA A 550 9.75 -18.99 41.28
C ALA A 550 9.75 -17.47 41.01
N GLU A 551 8.69 -16.92 40.38
CA GLU A 551 8.60 -15.49 40.06
C GLU A 551 8.38 -14.66 41.33
N TYR A 552 7.57 -15.12 42.29
CA TYR A 552 7.38 -14.42 43.56
C TYR A 552 8.65 -14.40 44.41
N TRP A 553 9.42 -15.49 44.41
CA TRP A 553 10.75 -15.52 45.03
C TRP A 553 11.70 -14.53 44.35
N HIS A 554 11.74 -14.51 43.02
CA HIS A 554 12.55 -13.57 42.25
C HIS A 554 12.16 -12.11 42.50
N LEU A 555 10.87 -11.78 42.45
CA LEU A 555 10.37 -10.43 42.69
C LEU A 555 10.58 -9.96 44.13
N ARG A 556 10.46 -10.85 45.12
CA ARG A 556 10.82 -10.55 46.51
C ARG A 556 12.31 -10.24 46.63
N GLY A 557 13.14 -11.07 46.02
CA GLY A 557 14.59 -10.84 45.92
C GLY A 557 14.91 -9.48 45.27
N ARG A 558 14.24 -9.13 44.17
CA ARG A 558 14.38 -7.81 43.50
C ARG A 558 13.95 -6.66 44.40
N SER A 559 12.87 -6.82 45.16
CA SER A 559 12.40 -5.83 46.13
C SER A 559 13.46 -5.59 47.20
N SER A 560 14.07 -6.65 47.76
CA SER A 560 15.18 -6.53 48.72
C SER A 560 16.47 -6.00 48.09
N HIS A 561 16.73 -6.31 46.82
CA HIS A 561 17.92 -5.90 46.08
C HIS A 561 17.90 -4.42 45.65
N TYR A 562 16.73 -3.88 45.30
CA TYR A 562 16.60 -2.51 44.80
C TYR A 562 15.88 -1.56 45.78
N SER A 563 15.55 -2.01 46.99
CA SER A 563 14.95 -1.16 48.02
C SER A 563 15.90 -0.04 48.44
N VAL A 564 15.40 1.20 48.38
CA VAL A 564 16.13 2.40 48.82
C VAL A 564 16.22 2.47 50.35
N GLU A 565 15.21 1.96 51.06
CA GLU A 565 15.11 2.07 52.52
C GLU A 565 15.69 0.85 53.26
N ARG A 566 15.66 -0.35 52.65
CA ARG A 566 16.06 -1.62 53.28
C ARG A 566 16.78 -2.53 52.27
N LEU A 567 17.93 -2.07 51.79
CA LEU A 567 18.79 -2.85 50.89
C LEU A 567 19.35 -4.09 51.63
N ASP A 568 18.95 -5.29 51.20
CA ASP A 568 19.48 -6.55 51.73
C ASP A 568 19.88 -7.49 50.58
N THR A 569 21.16 -7.40 50.22
CA THR A 569 21.75 -8.23 49.15
C THR A 569 21.95 -9.69 49.57
N ALA A 570 22.02 -9.99 50.87
CA ALA A 570 22.20 -11.36 51.34
C ALA A 570 20.89 -12.15 51.19
N ARG A 571 19.78 -11.55 51.64
CA ARG A 571 18.43 -12.11 51.47
C ARG A 571 18.06 -12.20 49.99
N ALA A 572 18.39 -11.19 49.17
CA ALA A 572 18.14 -11.24 47.73
C ALA A 572 18.84 -12.43 47.04
N ILE A 573 20.10 -12.72 47.40
CA ILE A 573 20.83 -13.88 46.85
C ILE A 573 20.15 -15.20 47.23
N GLU A 574 19.68 -15.34 48.47
CA GLU A 574 18.95 -16.53 48.92
C GLU A 574 17.64 -16.70 48.14
N ASP A 575 16.88 -15.62 47.99
CA ASP A 575 15.63 -15.60 47.24
C ASP A 575 15.83 -15.92 45.75
N TYR A 576 16.86 -15.35 45.11
CA TYR A 576 17.21 -15.68 43.73
C TYR A 576 17.66 -17.14 43.59
N ARG A 577 18.44 -17.67 44.53
CA ARG A 577 18.84 -19.09 44.51
C ARG A 577 17.63 -20.01 44.67
N HIS A 578 16.69 -19.68 45.55
CA HIS A 578 15.43 -20.42 45.68
C HIS A 578 14.58 -20.35 44.42
N ALA A 579 14.43 -19.16 43.82
CA ALA A 579 13.74 -18.98 42.54
C ALA A 579 14.37 -19.84 41.44
N LEU A 580 15.71 -19.88 41.37
CA LEU A 580 16.46 -20.64 40.38
C LEU A 580 16.46 -22.16 40.65
N ALA A 581 16.32 -22.59 41.92
CA ALA A 581 16.10 -23.99 42.25
C ALA A 581 14.72 -24.48 41.77
N LEU A 582 13.69 -23.63 41.86
CA LEU A 582 12.34 -23.92 41.36
C LEU A 582 12.23 -23.79 39.84
N ASN A 583 12.97 -22.86 39.23
CA ASN A 583 13.04 -22.66 37.79
C ASN A 583 14.44 -22.23 37.32
N PRO A 584 15.29 -23.19 36.92
CA PRO A 584 16.65 -22.89 36.46
C PRO A 584 16.73 -22.09 35.15
N ARG A 585 15.63 -21.98 34.40
CA ARG A 585 15.57 -21.30 33.09
C ARG A 585 15.22 -19.80 33.18
N LEU A 586 15.09 -19.26 34.39
CA LEU A 586 14.75 -17.86 34.60
C LEU A 586 15.99 -16.96 34.41
N ALA A 587 16.24 -16.51 33.17
CA ALA A 587 17.41 -15.71 32.82
C ALA A 587 17.51 -14.38 33.58
N GLU A 588 16.38 -13.72 33.85
CA GLU A 588 16.34 -12.46 34.61
C GLU A 588 16.81 -12.64 36.06
N ALA A 589 16.46 -13.76 36.70
CA ALA A 589 16.95 -14.07 38.04
C ALA A 589 18.45 -14.36 38.07
N TRP A 590 18.99 -14.97 37.00
CA TRP A 590 20.44 -15.12 36.86
C TRP A 590 21.16 -13.77 36.70
N LEU A 591 20.58 -12.82 35.96
CA LEU A 591 21.14 -11.47 35.81
C LEU A 591 21.09 -10.68 37.12
N ASP A 592 19.95 -10.70 37.83
CA ASP A 592 19.82 -10.00 39.11
C ASP A 592 20.71 -10.62 40.20
N LEU A 593 20.86 -11.95 40.18
CA LEU A 593 21.82 -12.65 41.03
C LEU A 593 23.26 -12.23 40.72
N ALA A 594 23.60 -12.06 39.44
CA ALA A 594 24.91 -11.57 39.05
C ALA A 594 25.19 -10.14 39.53
N ASP A 595 24.22 -9.22 39.44
CA ASP A 595 24.37 -7.85 39.95
C ASP A 595 24.55 -7.85 41.48
N CYS A 596 23.81 -8.70 42.21
CA CYS A 596 24.02 -8.93 43.63
C CYS A 596 25.44 -9.44 43.96
N TYR A 597 25.94 -10.42 43.20
CA TYR A 597 27.32 -10.91 43.35
C TYR A 597 28.36 -9.83 43.04
N GLU A 598 28.13 -9.04 42.00
CA GLU A 598 29.02 -7.94 41.62
C GLU A 598 29.09 -6.88 42.73
N ARG A 599 27.95 -6.47 43.31
CA ARG A 599 27.89 -5.52 44.43
C ARG A 599 28.61 -6.01 45.68
N ARG A 600 28.64 -7.32 45.90
CA ARG A 600 29.37 -7.95 47.02
C ARG A 600 30.84 -8.24 46.70
N GLY A 601 31.33 -7.84 45.52
CA GLY A 601 32.71 -8.09 45.08
C GLY A 601 32.99 -9.54 44.65
N GLN A 602 31.96 -10.37 44.52
CA GLN A 602 32.07 -11.78 44.13
C GLN A 602 32.13 -11.92 42.60
N VAL A 603 33.20 -11.41 42.00
CA VAL A 603 33.35 -11.23 40.55
C VAL A 603 33.20 -12.53 39.75
N ALA A 604 33.82 -13.62 40.19
CA ALA A 604 33.77 -14.90 39.48
C ALA A 604 32.35 -15.51 39.46
N GLN A 605 31.61 -15.34 40.56
CA GLN A 605 30.22 -15.82 40.64
C GLN A 605 29.28 -14.95 39.82
N ALA A 606 29.52 -13.64 39.78
CA ALA A 606 28.79 -12.72 38.91
C ALA A 606 28.98 -13.07 37.43
N GLU A 607 30.22 -13.25 36.96
CA GLU A 607 30.48 -13.62 35.56
C GLU A 607 29.85 -14.97 35.20
N ALA A 608 29.95 -15.96 36.08
CA ALA A 608 29.32 -17.27 35.87
C ALA A 608 27.78 -17.17 35.77
N ALA A 609 27.14 -16.34 36.60
CA ALA A 609 25.70 -16.12 36.57
C ALA A 609 25.25 -15.39 35.29
N ILE A 610 25.98 -14.36 34.85
CA ILE A 610 25.69 -13.69 33.55
C ILE A 610 25.89 -14.66 32.38
N ALA A 611 26.96 -15.47 32.40
CA ALA A 611 27.21 -16.46 31.36
C ALA A 611 26.08 -17.50 31.28
N LYS A 612 25.49 -17.90 32.42
CA LYS A 612 24.29 -18.74 32.45
C LYS A 612 23.07 -18.03 31.85
N ALA A 613 22.86 -16.75 32.15
CA ALA A 613 21.78 -15.96 31.53
C ALA A 613 21.95 -15.86 30.01
N VAL A 614 23.17 -15.62 29.53
CA VAL A 614 23.50 -15.58 28.09
C VAL A 614 23.25 -16.93 27.43
N ALA A 615 23.63 -18.04 28.08
CA ALA A 615 23.38 -19.39 27.54
C ALA A 615 21.88 -19.71 27.42
N LEU A 616 21.05 -19.16 28.32
CA LEU A 616 19.59 -19.32 28.27
C LEU A 616 18.93 -18.40 27.23
N GLN A 617 19.50 -17.21 27.00
CA GLN A 617 18.98 -16.21 26.07
C GLN A 617 20.09 -15.64 25.15
N PRO A 618 20.62 -16.47 24.22
CA PRO A 618 21.79 -16.10 23.41
C PRO A 618 21.53 -14.95 22.43
N TYR A 619 20.27 -14.69 22.09
CA TYR A 619 19.86 -13.62 21.17
C TYR A 619 19.25 -12.41 21.89
N SER A 620 19.28 -12.36 23.23
CA SER A 620 18.67 -11.25 24.00
C SER A 620 19.61 -10.04 24.06
N PRO A 621 19.24 -8.90 23.44
CA PRO A 621 20.06 -7.68 23.48
C PRO A 621 20.33 -7.19 24.90
N ALA A 622 19.31 -7.27 25.77
CA ALA A 622 19.40 -6.85 27.16
C ALA A 622 20.44 -7.65 27.96
N THR A 623 20.55 -8.96 27.70
CA THR A 623 21.49 -9.85 28.41
C THR A 623 22.93 -9.55 27.98
N HIS A 624 23.16 -9.39 26.68
CA HIS A 624 24.47 -8.99 26.15
C HIS A 624 24.86 -7.57 26.54
N TRP A 625 23.91 -6.66 26.67
CA TRP A 625 24.11 -5.32 27.22
C TRP A 625 24.60 -5.36 28.67
N GLN A 626 23.97 -6.18 29.53
CA GLN A 626 24.42 -6.36 30.91
C GLN A 626 25.82 -6.95 30.98
N LEU A 627 26.14 -7.95 30.16
CA LEU A 627 27.48 -8.52 30.06
C LEU A 627 28.52 -7.48 29.56
N GLY A 628 28.15 -6.66 28.57
CA GLY A 628 29.00 -5.59 28.08
C GLY A 628 29.28 -4.54 29.15
N ASN A 629 28.28 -4.14 29.93
CA ASN A 629 28.45 -3.23 31.06
C ASN A 629 29.30 -3.84 32.19
N PHE A 630 29.16 -5.13 32.44
CA PHE A 630 30.00 -5.86 33.38
C PHE A 630 31.49 -5.76 33.00
N TYR A 631 31.82 -5.89 31.71
CA TYR A 631 33.19 -5.70 31.22
C TYR A 631 33.61 -4.22 31.14
N LEU A 632 32.69 -3.32 30.81
CA LEU A 632 32.92 -1.87 30.79
C LEU A 632 33.40 -1.37 32.15
N ARG A 633 32.72 -1.77 33.24
CA ARG A 633 33.09 -1.43 34.63
C ARG A 633 34.49 -1.91 35.01
N ARG A 634 34.98 -2.97 34.36
CA ARG A 634 36.32 -3.55 34.57
C ARG A 634 37.37 -3.06 33.59
N ARG A 635 36.99 -2.16 32.67
CA ARG A 635 37.84 -1.65 31.58
C ARG A 635 38.38 -2.73 30.65
N ASP A 636 37.73 -3.90 30.56
CA ASP A 636 38.05 -4.91 29.54
C ASP A 636 37.32 -4.55 28.24
N LEU A 637 37.96 -3.65 27.46
CA LEU A 637 37.40 -3.15 26.21
C LEU A 637 37.19 -4.27 25.18
N ALA A 638 38.06 -5.28 25.14
CA ALA A 638 37.98 -6.36 24.16
C ALA A 638 36.73 -7.21 24.35
N ARG A 639 36.41 -7.58 25.59
CA ARG A 639 35.18 -8.33 25.90
C ARG A 639 33.93 -7.44 25.83
N MET A 640 34.05 -6.18 26.27
CA MET A 640 32.98 -5.19 26.16
C MET A 640 32.50 -5.05 24.71
N TYR A 641 33.40 -4.82 23.75
CA TYR A 641 33.03 -4.67 22.34
C TYR A 641 32.32 -5.91 21.79
N ARG A 642 32.80 -7.12 22.13
CA ARG A 642 32.13 -8.37 21.71
C ARG A 642 30.69 -8.42 22.22
N SER A 643 30.47 -8.14 23.50
CA SER A 643 29.13 -8.18 24.09
C SER A 643 28.23 -7.07 23.54
N PHE A 644 28.74 -5.84 23.41
CA PHE A 644 27.96 -4.74 22.82
C PHE A 644 27.61 -4.95 21.35
N THR A 645 28.50 -5.58 20.58
CA THR A 645 28.20 -5.96 19.18
C THR A 645 27.05 -6.96 19.13
N GLN A 646 27.05 -7.97 20.01
CA GLN A 646 25.94 -8.92 20.11
C GLN A 646 24.64 -8.24 20.57
N ALA A 647 24.72 -7.25 21.46
CA ALA A 647 23.55 -6.48 21.87
C ALA A 647 22.97 -5.63 20.73
N GLY A 648 23.84 -4.98 19.94
CA GLY A 648 23.44 -4.10 18.84
C GLY A 648 23.14 -4.79 17.51
N ALA A 649 23.42 -6.09 17.36
CA ALA A 649 23.26 -6.82 16.10
C ALA A 649 21.82 -6.87 15.59
N HIS A 650 20.83 -6.90 16.49
CA HIS A 650 19.40 -7.04 16.17
C HIS A 650 18.51 -5.97 16.77
N ASP A 651 19.10 -5.00 17.50
CA ASP A 651 18.35 -3.92 18.14
C ASP A 651 19.08 -2.58 17.96
N THR A 652 18.44 -1.69 17.21
CA THR A 652 18.99 -0.38 16.86
C THR A 652 19.15 0.54 18.06
N GLU A 653 18.33 0.37 19.09
CA GLU A 653 18.41 1.19 20.30
C GLU A 653 19.59 0.75 21.17
N TYR A 654 19.82 -0.56 21.30
CA TYR A 654 21.02 -1.07 21.97
C TYR A 654 22.30 -0.68 21.24
N LEU A 655 22.31 -0.70 19.89
CA LEU A 655 23.44 -0.20 19.11
C LEU A 655 23.72 1.29 19.40
N ARG A 656 22.68 2.12 19.49
CA ARG A 656 22.80 3.55 19.81
C ARG A 656 23.43 3.77 21.19
N ILE A 657 22.86 3.17 22.24
CA ILE A 657 23.37 3.36 23.61
C ILE A 657 24.75 2.71 23.82
N ALA A 658 25.05 1.60 23.13
CA ALA A 658 26.39 1.00 23.14
C ALA A 658 27.42 1.92 22.47
N THR A 659 27.05 2.55 21.35
CA THR A 659 27.89 3.54 20.67
C THR A 659 28.18 4.72 21.58
N GLU A 660 27.16 5.26 22.26
CA GLU A 660 27.33 6.34 23.24
C GLU A 660 28.22 5.94 24.41
N SER A 661 28.10 4.71 24.89
CA SER A 661 28.89 4.21 26.02
C SER A 661 30.35 4.00 25.63
N ALA A 662 30.60 3.40 24.47
CA ALA A 662 31.94 3.28 23.91
C ALA A 662 32.56 4.66 23.64
N TRP A 663 31.77 5.62 23.13
CA TRP A 663 32.20 7.02 22.94
C TRP A 663 32.51 7.74 24.25
N LYS A 664 32.02 7.30 25.41
CA LYS A 664 32.42 7.91 26.69
C LYS A 664 33.72 7.32 27.23
N VAL A 665 34.05 6.08 26.88
CA VAL A 665 35.08 5.30 27.59
C VAL A 665 36.32 5.00 26.75
N ASP A 666 36.19 4.79 25.44
CA ASP A 666 37.34 4.48 24.57
C ASP A 666 37.92 5.75 23.93
N PRO A 667 39.15 6.18 24.27
CA PRO A 667 39.77 7.35 23.65
C PRO A 667 40.06 7.15 22.15
N ASP A 668 40.19 5.90 21.71
CA ASP A 668 40.37 5.55 20.29
C ASP A 668 39.00 5.47 19.59
N ARG A 669 38.58 6.60 19.01
CA ARG A 669 37.28 6.72 18.34
C ARG A 669 37.16 5.88 17.08
N GLY A 670 38.29 5.58 16.42
CA GLY A 670 38.31 4.76 15.21
C GLY A 670 37.89 3.32 15.49
N ARG A 671 38.27 2.80 16.67
CA ARG A 671 37.94 1.43 17.10
C ARG A 671 36.44 1.18 17.21
N ILE A 672 35.64 2.20 17.50
CA ILE A 672 34.18 2.07 17.59
C ILE A 672 33.61 1.60 16.25
N LEU A 673 34.03 2.24 15.15
CA LEU A 673 33.62 1.83 13.80
C LEU A 673 34.04 0.38 13.52
N GLU A 674 35.29 0.03 13.84
CA GLU A 674 35.85 -1.29 13.53
C GLU A 674 35.28 -2.45 14.35
N LYS A 675 35.01 -2.21 15.65
CA LYS A 675 34.71 -3.27 16.62
C LYS A 675 33.26 -3.32 17.06
N LEU A 676 32.51 -2.23 16.94
CA LEU A 676 31.12 -2.15 17.40
C LEU A 676 30.13 -2.07 16.25
N ILE A 677 30.40 -1.21 15.26
CA ILE A 677 29.44 -0.91 14.20
C ILE A 677 29.41 -2.06 13.16
N PRO A 678 28.26 -2.75 12.98
CA PRO A 678 28.12 -3.80 11.98
C PRO A 678 28.46 -3.31 10.57
N ASP A 679 28.93 -4.22 9.71
CA ASP A 679 29.25 -3.93 8.30
C ASP A 679 27.99 -3.90 7.42
N THR A 680 27.00 -3.11 7.84
CA THR A 680 25.74 -2.92 7.12
C THR A 680 25.51 -1.45 6.84
N SER A 681 24.92 -1.12 5.70
CA SER A 681 24.74 0.27 5.28
C SER A 681 23.85 1.05 6.25
N ALA A 682 22.79 0.43 6.76
CA ALA A 682 21.90 1.03 7.74
C ALA A 682 22.58 1.33 9.09
N ALA A 683 23.50 0.48 9.57
CA ALA A 683 24.25 0.74 10.80
C ALA A 683 25.30 1.84 10.59
N ASN A 684 26.02 1.80 9.46
CA ASN A 684 27.03 2.81 9.14
C ASN A 684 26.41 4.19 8.88
N LEU A 685 25.22 4.27 8.26
CA LEU A 685 24.50 5.54 8.09
C LEU A 685 24.10 6.16 9.43
N ARG A 686 23.58 5.35 10.37
CA ARG A 686 23.25 5.84 11.72
C ARG A 686 24.48 6.31 12.48
N TYR A 687 25.57 5.55 12.40
CA TYR A 687 26.84 5.93 13.04
C TYR A 687 27.43 7.19 12.41
N MET A 688 27.35 7.33 11.08
CA MET A 688 27.74 8.54 10.39
C MET A 688 26.95 9.74 10.91
N ASN A 689 25.62 9.66 10.99
CA ASN A 689 24.80 10.74 11.55
C ASN A 689 25.18 11.08 13.01
N PHE A 690 25.45 10.07 13.84
CA PHE A 690 25.95 10.26 15.20
C PHE A 690 27.26 11.07 15.27
N LEU A 691 28.18 10.83 14.32
CA LEU A 691 29.44 11.58 14.19
C LEU A 691 29.21 13.00 13.67
N LEU A 692 28.32 13.15 12.69
CA LEU A 692 27.98 14.42 12.09
C LEU A 692 27.34 15.39 13.10
N ASP A 693 26.50 14.89 14.02
CA ASP A 693 25.93 15.68 15.12
C ASP A 693 26.99 16.18 16.11
N ARG A 694 28.17 15.58 16.11
CA ARG A 694 29.32 15.94 16.96
C ARG A 694 30.41 16.71 16.21
N GLY A 695 30.22 16.97 14.91
CA GLY A 695 31.21 17.66 14.08
C GLY A 695 32.41 16.81 13.65
N GLU A 696 32.35 15.49 13.83
CA GLU A 696 33.47 14.56 13.61
C GLU A 696 33.55 14.11 12.14
N LEU A 697 33.88 15.04 11.25
CA LEU A 697 33.84 14.84 9.79
C LEU A 697 34.87 13.82 9.27
N ASP A 698 36.04 13.74 9.90
CA ASP A 698 37.10 12.81 9.48
C ASP A 698 36.78 11.36 9.83
N LEU A 699 36.12 11.13 10.97
CA LEU A 699 35.63 9.82 11.35
C LEU A 699 34.42 9.41 10.48
N ALA A 700 33.56 10.37 10.11
CA ALA A 700 32.41 10.13 9.23
C ALA A 700 32.83 9.57 7.87
N ARG A 701 34.01 9.98 7.36
CA ARG A 701 34.61 9.44 6.13
C ARG A 701 34.81 7.92 6.20
N GLY A 702 35.16 7.37 7.37
CA GLY A 702 35.32 5.92 7.56
C GLY A 702 34.01 5.17 7.40
N ALA A 703 32.92 5.69 7.97
CA ALA A 703 31.58 5.12 7.81
C ALA A 703 31.10 5.21 6.36
N TRP A 704 31.33 6.35 5.70
CA TRP A 704 31.03 6.56 4.28
C TRP A 704 31.70 5.52 3.37
N LYS A 705 33.00 5.24 3.58
CA LYS A 705 33.72 4.19 2.81
C LYS A 705 33.09 2.79 2.97
N ARG A 706 32.60 2.45 4.16
CA ARG A 706 31.92 1.15 4.39
C ARG A 706 30.56 1.09 3.70
N ILE A 707 29.80 2.19 3.71
CA ILE A 707 28.51 2.30 3.00
C ILE A 707 28.71 2.06 1.50
N LEU A 708 29.69 2.73 0.88
CA LEU A 708 30.00 2.55 -0.55
C LEU A 708 30.41 1.11 -0.90
N LYS A 709 31.05 0.39 0.03
CA LYS A 709 31.49 -1.00 -0.14
C LYS A 709 30.32 -1.99 -0.08
N ASN A 710 29.39 -1.83 0.86
CA ASN A 710 28.41 -2.87 1.21
C ASN A 710 27.09 -2.81 0.42
N ASP A 711 26.70 -1.65 -0.12
CA ASP A 711 25.42 -1.45 -0.84
C ASP A 711 25.39 -2.04 -2.27
N ALA A 712 26.09 -3.15 -2.52
CA ALA A 712 26.01 -3.89 -3.79
C ALA A 712 25.05 -5.10 -3.75
N ALA A 713 24.40 -5.40 -2.62
CA ALA A 713 23.73 -6.70 -2.41
C ALA A 713 22.31 -6.69 -1.81
N GLU A 714 21.70 -5.55 -1.47
CA GLU A 714 20.33 -5.51 -0.94
C GLU A 714 19.47 -4.62 -1.84
N GLY A 715 18.32 -5.14 -2.30
CA GLY A 715 17.43 -4.52 -3.29
C GLY A 715 16.77 -3.18 -2.91
N SER A 716 17.36 -2.39 -2.02
CA SER A 716 16.99 -1.00 -1.74
C SER A 716 17.77 -0.02 -2.61
N ARG A 717 17.07 0.88 -3.30
CA ARG A 717 17.66 1.95 -4.11
C ARG A 717 18.54 2.86 -3.25
N PHE A 718 19.80 3.07 -3.64
CA PHE A 718 20.73 3.96 -2.93
C PHE A 718 20.28 5.41 -3.08
N ALA A 719 19.66 5.97 -2.04
CA ALA A 719 19.06 7.30 -2.06
C ALA A 719 20.07 8.39 -1.68
N VAL A 720 20.43 9.25 -2.64
CA VAL A 720 21.36 10.38 -2.44
C VAL A 720 20.90 11.32 -1.31
N ALA A 721 19.57 11.47 -1.14
CA ALA A 721 18.94 12.28 -0.10
C ALA A 721 19.45 11.96 1.32
N ASN A 722 19.78 10.70 1.61
CA ASN A 722 20.26 10.26 2.93
C ASN A 722 21.64 10.84 3.29
N PHE A 723 22.38 11.33 2.31
CA PHE A 723 23.77 11.78 2.46
C PHE A 723 23.94 13.29 2.28
N LEU A 724 22.86 14.01 1.94
CA LEU A 724 22.89 15.48 1.80
C LEU A 724 23.35 16.15 3.10
N GLY A 725 22.95 15.63 4.25
CA GLY A 725 23.40 16.13 5.56
C GLY A 725 24.90 15.95 5.82
N TYR A 726 25.59 15.03 5.15
CA TYR A 726 27.05 14.91 5.19
C TYR A 726 27.69 15.94 4.26
N ILE A 727 27.20 16.04 3.03
CA ILE A 727 27.67 17.00 2.02
C ILE A 727 27.54 18.44 2.54
N ASP A 728 26.38 18.80 3.09
CA ASP A 728 26.13 20.15 3.62
C ASP A 728 27.03 20.50 4.81
N ARG A 729 27.36 19.54 5.68
CA ARG A 729 28.32 19.77 6.77
C ARG A 729 29.76 19.91 6.27
N LEU A 730 30.15 19.18 5.23
CA LEU A 730 31.44 19.37 4.57
C LEU A 730 31.53 20.76 3.92
N LEU A 731 30.45 21.22 3.28
CA LEU A 731 30.35 22.57 2.72
C LEU A 731 30.48 23.64 3.80
N ALA A 732 29.74 23.50 4.91
CA ALA A 732 29.82 24.41 6.05
C ALA A 732 31.21 24.45 6.70
N ALA A 733 31.95 23.33 6.67
CA ALA A 733 33.35 23.25 7.11
C ALA A 733 34.36 23.73 6.05
N ASN A 734 33.91 24.32 4.94
CA ASN A 734 34.74 24.77 3.81
C ASN A 734 35.59 23.67 3.17
N ARG A 735 35.14 22.41 3.22
CA ARG A 735 35.78 21.23 2.60
C ARG A 735 35.16 20.94 1.23
N ILE A 736 35.17 21.95 0.34
CA ILE A 736 34.41 21.96 -0.93
C ILE A 736 34.75 20.77 -1.83
N ALA A 737 36.04 20.51 -2.07
CA ALA A 737 36.48 19.41 -2.93
C ALA A 737 36.08 18.03 -2.38
N GLU A 738 35.99 17.88 -1.06
CA GLU A 738 35.52 16.63 -0.45
C GLU A 738 34.00 16.48 -0.54
N ALA A 739 33.26 17.57 -0.32
CA ALA A 739 31.82 17.58 -0.53
C ALA A 739 31.48 17.15 -1.97
N GLN A 740 32.20 17.67 -2.97
CA GLN A 740 32.01 17.27 -4.38
C GLN A 740 32.32 15.79 -4.61
N ARG A 741 33.37 15.24 -3.99
CA ARG A 741 33.68 13.81 -4.08
C ARG A 741 32.56 12.94 -3.53
N VAL A 742 32.06 13.26 -2.34
CA VAL A 742 30.96 12.51 -1.71
C VAL A 742 29.69 12.61 -2.56
N HIS A 743 29.40 13.78 -3.13
CA HIS A 743 28.27 13.99 -4.03
C HIS A 743 28.36 13.11 -5.29
N ASP A 744 29.50 13.12 -5.97
CA ASP A 744 29.76 12.32 -7.16
C ASP A 744 29.68 10.81 -6.86
N GLU A 745 30.33 10.36 -5.79
CA GLU A 745 30.29 8.95 -5.35
C GLU A 745 28.85 8.51 -5.01
N ALA A 746 28.06 9.37 -4.38
CA ALA A 746 26.66 9.09 -4.06
C ALA A 746 25.80 8.96 -5.32
N LEU A 747 25.96 9.86 -6.29
CA LEU A 747 25.25 9.84 -7.56
C LEU A 747 25.60 8.58 -8.38
N GLN A 748 26.88 8.27 -8.52
CA GLN A 748 27.34 7.06 -9.21
C GLN A 748 26.75 5.80 -8.58
N LYS A 749 26.69 5.74 -7.25
CA LYS A 749 26.14 4.60 -6.52
C LYS A 749 24.61 4.51 -6.61
N SER A 750 23.90 5.63 -6.78
CA SER A 750 22.44 5.68 -6.90
C SER A 750 21.87 5.04 -8.18
N GLY A 751 22.70 4.79 -9.19
CA GLY A 751 22.26 4.20 -10.45
C GLY A 751 21.40 5.12 -11.33
N THR A 752 21.30 6.41 -10.99
CA THR A 752 20.59 7.42 -11.80
C THR A 752 21.31 7.72 -13.13
N GLY A 753 22.56 7.28 -13.28
CA GLY A 753 23.41 7.63 -14.43
C GLY A 753 24.01 9.04 -14.34
N LEU A 754 23.60 9.85 -13.36
CA LEU A 754 24.14 11.18 -13.11
C LEU A 754 25.57 11.10 -12.57
N ARG A 755 26.39 12.07 -12.99
CA ARG A 755 27.78 12.24 -12.54
C ARG A 755 28.08 13.71 -12.33
N ASP A 756 28.89 14.00 -11.33
CA ASP A 756 29.40 15.35 -11.13
C ASP A 756 30.70 15.53 -11.92
N GLU A 757 30.56 15.91 -13.19
CA GLU A 757 31.68 16.10 -14.13
C GLU A 757 32.41 17.44 -13.92
N ARG A 758 31.98 18.25 -12.94
CA ARG A 758 32.57 19.57 -12.67
C ARG A 758 33.97 19.41 -12.07
N PRO A 759 34.95 20.23 -12.50
CA PRO A 759 36.28 20.24 -11.90
C PRO A 759 36.24 20.56 -10.40
N ARG A 760 37.14 19.94 -9.62
CA ARG A 760 37.22 20.14 -8.17
C ARG A 760 38.29 21.19 -7.83
N PRO A 761 38.09 22.02 -6.79
CA PRO A 761 39.12 22.93 -6.31
C PRO A 761 40.42 22.19 -5.95
N GLY A 762 41.54 22.61 -6.55
CA GLY A 762 42.87 22.07 -6.25
C GLY A 762 43.32 20.86 -7.08
N ASP A 763 42.54 20.40 -8.06
CA ASP A 763 42.99 19.37 -9.01
C ASP A 763 44.00 19.98 -10.01
N GLU A 764 45.30 19.79 -9.78
CA GLU A 764 46.39 20.39 -10.59
C GLU A 764 46.52 19.80 -12.02
N GLN A 765 45.86 18.69 -12.33
CA GLN A 765 46.06 17.90 -13.56
C GLN A 765 44.75 17.46 -14.25
N GLY A 766 43.60 18.03 -13.87
CA GLY A 766 42.34 17.79 -14.57
C GLY A 766 42.29 18.58 -15.89
N PRO A 767 41.54 18.13 -16.92
CA PRO A 767 41.30 18.97 -18.08
C PRO A 767 40.67 20.27 -17.56
N TRP A 768 41.26 21.42 -17.93
CA TRP A 768 40.61 22.72 -17.84
C TRP A 768 39.14 22.57 -18.24
N PRO A 769 38.17 23.28 -17.61
CA PRO A 769 36.80 23.23 -18.09
C PRO A 769 36.87 23.44 -19.60
N ARG A 770 36.49 22.43 -20.40
CA ARG A 770 36.43 22.59 -21.85
C ARG A 770 35.50 23.80 -22.04
N SER A 771 35.86 24.72 -22.94
CA SER A 771 34.96 25.82 -23.33
C SER A 771 33.54 25.25 -23.47
N GLY A 772 32.62 25.73 -22.64
CA GLY A 772 31.23 25.22 -22.55
C GLY A 772 30.87 24.27 -21.39
N THR A 773 31.79 23.94 -20.47
CA THR A 773 31.42 23.13 -19.28
C THR A 773 30.64 23.99 -18.28
N ASN A 774 29.37 23.67 -18.04
CA ASN A 774 28.54 24.37 -17.05
C ASN A 774 28.92 23.96 -15.62
N MET A 775 29.28 24.92 -14.77
CA MET A 775 29.60 24.68 -13.36
C MET A 775 28.37 24.72 -12.43
N VAL A 776 27.24 25.23 -12.90
CA VAL A 776 25.96 25.22 -12.18
C VAL A 776 25.37 23.82 -12.27
N TRP A 777 25.11 23.21 -11.12
CA TRP A 777 24.45 21.91 -11.08
C TRP A 777 22.97 22.09 -11.42
N ASN A 778 22.38 21.21 -12.22
CA ASN A 778 20.96 21.27 -12.58
C ASN A 778 20.52 22.69 -13.02
N GLY A 779 21.36 23.41 -13.75
CA GLY A 779 21.11 24.80 -14.15
C GLY A 779 20.01 24.96 -15.20
N SER A 780 19.73 23.89 -15.95
CA SER A 780 18.58 23.77 -16.84
C SER A 780 17.31 23.29 -16.11
N PHE A 781 17.39 22.98 -14.82
CA PHE A 781 16.27 22.46 -14.02
C PHE A 781 15.66 21.15 -14.57
N GLU A 782 16.46 20.42 -15.34
CA GLU A 782 16.06 19.20 -16.05
C GLU A 782 16.00 17.95 -15.16
N GLU A 783 16.72 17.99 -14.04
CA GLU A 783 16.85 16.90 -13.09
C GLU A 783 15.96 17.13 -11.86
N GLU A 784 15.55 16.05 -11.20
CA GLU A 784 14.81 16.11 -9.94
C GLU A 784 15.63 16.88 -8.89
N SER A 785 15.05 17.95 -8.33
CA SER A 785 15.74 18.81 -7.39
C SER A 785 16.09 18.06 -6.10
N LEU A 786 17.37 18.06 -5.74
CA LEU A 786 17.84 17.55 -4.47
C LEU A 786 17.68 18.64 -3.38
N PRO A 787 17.10 18.33 -2.21
CA PRO A 787 16.87 19.31 -1.15
C PRO A 787 18.14 19.72 -0.38
N GLY A 788 19.32 19.65 -0.99
CA GLY A 788 20.61 19.93 -0.35
C GLY A 788 21.83 19.65 -1.25
N GLY A 789 23.02 19.77 -0.67
CA GLY A 789 24.27 19.54 -1.40
C GLY A 789 24.59 20.66 -2.41
N PHE A 790 24.91 20.27 -3.65
CA PHE A 790 25.27 21.21 -4.73
C PHE A 790 24.08 21.63 -5.59
N ASP A 791 22.87 21.17 -5.31
CA ASP A 791 21.67 21.58 -6.04
C ASP A 791 21.08 22.90 -5.48
N TRP A 792 20.09 23.44 -6.18
CA TRP A 792 19.35 24.63 -5.79
C TRP A 792 18.54 24.38 -4.52
N ARG A 793 18.65 25.29 -3.55
CA ARG A 793 17.83 25.27 -2.33
C ARG A 793 16.59 26.09 -2.54
N PHE A 794 15.41 25.46 -2.50
CA PHE A 794 14.11 26.14 -2.57
C PHE A 794 13.46 26.16 -1.19
N PRO A 795 13.60 27.24 -0.40
CA PRO A 795 12.91 27.38 0.87
C PRO A 795 11.41 27.54 0.68
N ASN A 796 10.62 27.09 1.65
CA ASN A 796 9.20 27.40 1.70
C ASN A 796 9.01 28.89 2.06
N ILE A 797 8.64 29.71 1.08
CA ILE A 797 8.38 31.14 1.24
C ILE A 797 6.88 31.35 1.03
N ALA A 798 6.21 31.98 2.00
CA ALA A 798 4.79 32.26 1.90
C ALA A 798 4.48 33.04 0.62
N GLU A 799 3.44 32.62 -0.11
CA GLU A 799 2.96 33.27 -1.33
C GLU A 799 3.97 33.30 -2.50
N VAL A 800 5.06 32.51 -2.43
CA VAL A 800 5.92 32.20 -3.57
C VAL A 800 5.83 30.72 -3.88
N GLU A 801 5.58 30.42 -5.13
CA GLU A 801 5.52 29.05 -5.62
C GLU A 801 6.67 28.80 -6.60
N PHE A 802 7.52 27.83 -6.26
CA PHE A 802 8.55 27.28 -7.15
C PHE A 802 8.00 25.99 -7.75
N ARG A 803 7.85 25.96 -9.08
CA ARG A 803 7.42 24.75 -9.79
C ARG A 803 8.16 24.62 -11.10
N PRO A 804 8.45 23.40 -11.55
CA PRO A 804 8.83 23.22 -12.93
C PRO A 804 7.62 23.46 -13.85
N ASP A 805 7.87 24.05 -15.02
CA ASP A 805 6.87 24.34 -16.04
C ASP A 805 7.25 23.62 -17.33
N LEU A 806 6.40 22.66 -17.73
CA LEU A 806 6.58 21.78 -18.88
C LEU A 806 6.10 22.43 -20.19
N ASP A 807 5.33 23.52 -20.10
CA ASP A 807 4.74 24.18 -21.27
C ASP A 807 5.53 25.44 -21.68
N VAL A 808 6.23 26.03 -20.72
CA VAL A 808 7.02 27.25 -20.91
C VAL A 808 8.47 26.97 -20.59
N HIS A 809 9.25 26.60 -21.60
CA HIS A 809 10.69 26.36 -21.51
C HIS A 809 11.42 26.84 -22.78
N VAL A 810 12.75 26.78 -22.79
CA VAL A 810 13.55 27.10 -23.99
C VAL A 810 13.59 25.89 -24.93
N ASP A 811 13.61 26.13 -26.24
CA ASP A 811 13.72 25.07 -27.25
C ASP A 811 14.96 24.20 -27.03
N GLY A 812 14.76 22.88 -26.95
CA GLY A 812 15.82 21.90 -26.69
C GLY A 812 15.95 21.45 -25.24
N LEU A 813 15.17 22.04 -24.33
CA LEU A 813 15.00 21.60 -22.93
C LEU A 813 13.56 21.05 -22.73
N ARG A 814 13.29 20.34 -21.63
CA ARG A 814 11.99 19.67 -21.36
C ARG A 814 11.10 20.46 -20.40
N TRP A 815 11.66 21.28 -19.52
CA TRP A 815 10.94 22.13 -18.57
C TRP A 815 11.84 23.22 -17.99
N SER A 816 11.26 24.31 -17.51
CA SER A 816 12.00 25.41 -16.87
C SER A 816 11.54 25.67 -15.44
N LEU A 817 12.31 26.44 -14.66
CA LEU A 817 11.89 26.85 -13.32
C LEU A 817 10.93 28.03 -13.41
N LYS A 818 9.65 27.82 -13.06
CA LYS A 818 8.65 28.87 -12.85
C LYS A 818 8.61 29.30 -11.40
N VAL A 819 8.64 30.62 -11.20
CA VAL A 819 8.45 31.25 -9.90
C VAL A 819 7.24 32.18 -9.97
N THR A 820 6.20 31.87 -9.20
CA THR A 820 4.93 32.62 -9.18
C THR A 820 4.78 33.37 -7.86
N PHE A 821 4.33 34.62 -7.94
CA PHE A 821 4.09 35.50 -6.78
C PHE A 821 2.59 35.74 -6.56
N GLY A 822 2.14 35.46 -5.34
CA GLY A 822 0.72 35.52 -4.94
C GLY A 822 0.29 36.74 -4.12
N GLY A 823 1.21 37.49 -3.49
CA GLY A 823 0.81 38.64 -2.67
C GLY A 823 1.91 39.37 -1.87
N LEU A 824 1.75 39.48 -0.55
CA LEU A 824 2.44 40.44 0.34
C LEU A 824 3.83 39.96 0.79
N GLU A 825 4.85 40.79 0.55
CA GLU A 825 6.20 40.71 1.14
C GLU A 825 7.12 39.48 0.88
N PRO A 826 7.16 38.81 -0.29
CA PRO A 826 8.10 37.70 -0.45
C PRO A 826 9.53 38.17 -0.78
N ALA A 827 10.38 38.35 0.23
CA ALA A 827 11.82 38.52 0.00
C ALA A 827 12.42 37.23 -0.54
N LEU A 828 13.25 37.33 -1.60
CA LEU A 828 14.02 36.20 -2.10
C LEU A 828 15.48 36.45 -1.70
N SER A 829 16.03 35.61 -0.84
CA SER A 829 17.46 35.69 -0.45
C SER A 829 18.06 34.32 -0.11
N HIS A 830 17.20 33.30 -0.01
CA HIS A 830 17.52 31.96 0.41
C HIS A 830 17.41 30.93 -0.73
N VAL A 831 17.02 31.37 -1.94
CA VAL A 831 17.07 30.55 -3.15
C VAL A 831 18.48 30.61 -3.72
N ALA A 832 19.28 29.59 -3.45
CA ALA A 832 20.69 29.61 -3.80
C ALA A 832 21.29 28.24 -4.08
N GLN A 833 22.33 28.24 -4.89
CA GLN A 833 23.21 27.12 -5.15
C GLN A 833 24.65 27.47 -4.77
N ILE A 834 25.39 26.50 -4.23
CA ILE A 834 26.84 26.62 -4.05
C ILE A 834 27.50 26.02 -5.29
N VAL A 835 28.28 26.83 -5.99
CA VAL A 835 28.96 26.47 -7.24
C VAL A 835 30.46 26.42 -6.97
N PRO A 836 31.09 25.23 -6.99
CA PRO A 836 32.54 25.08 -6.85
C PRO A 836 33.29 25.82 -7.95
N ILE A 837 34.36 26.52 -7.58
CA ILE A 837 35.23 27.22 -8.51
C ILE A 837 36.62 26.57 -8.47
N PRO A 838 37.10 25.98 -9.59
CA PRO A 838 38.36 25.24 -9.59
C PRO A 838 39.58 26.15 -9.45
N GLN A 839 39.51 27.38 -10.00
CA GLN A 839 40.63 28.32 -10.03
C GLN A 839 40.15 29.78 -10.06
N PRO A 840 40.96 30.74 -9.57
CA PRO A 840 40.65 32.16 -9.70
C PRO A 840 40.75 32.64 -11.15
N GLY A 841 39.94 33.64 -11.51
CA GLY A 841 39.89 34.17 -12.87
C GLY A 841 38.55 34.84 -13.18
N ASP A 842 38.37 35.17 -14.46
CA ASP A 842 37.14 35.76 -14.98
C ASP A 842 36.18 34.65 -15.45
N TYR A 843 34.90 34.85 -15.15
CA TYR A 843 33.81 33.93 -15.41
C TYR A 843 32.60 34.66 -15.99
N GLU A 844 31.80 33.95 -16.77
CA GLU A 844 30.55 34.44 -17.33
C GLU A 844 29.37 33.69 -16.71
N LEU A 845 28.30 34.43 -16.42
CA LEU A 845 26.98 33.93 -16.02
C LEU A 845 26.02 34.11 -17.19
N ASP A 846 25.47 32.99 -17.66
CA ASP A 846 24.47 32.90 -18.71
C ASP A 846 23.15 32.34 -18.15
N PHE A 847 22.02 32.89 -18.58
CA PHE A 847 20.71 32.30 -18.32
C PHE A 847 19.66 32.82 -19.29
N TRP A 848 18.61 32.03 -19.49
CA TRP A 848 17.41 32.43 -20.20
C TRP A 848 16.36 32.93 -19.20
N LEU A 849 15.68 34.02 -19.55
CA LEU A 849 14.67 34.65 -18.72
C LEU A 849 13.42 34.99 -19.52
N ARG A 850 12.26 34.69 -18.95
CA ARG A 850 10.95 35.17 -19.39
C ARG A 850 10.20 35.71 -18.18
N THR A 851 9.44 36.79 -18.33
CA THR A 851 8.64 37.38 -17.25
C THR A 851 7.24 37.73 -17.72
N GLU A 852 6.27 37.63 -16.81
CA GLU A 852 4.87 37.94 -17.07
C GLU A 852 4.27 38.70 -15.87
N GLY A 853 3.95 39.98 -16.10
CA GLY A 853 3.18 40.80 -15.18
C GLY A 853 3.81 41.05 -13.81
N LEU A 854 5.13 41.26 -13.71
CA LEU A 854 5.80 41.56 -12.42
C LEU A 854 5.56 43.01 -11.95
N THR A 855 4.51 43.22 -11.15
CA THR A 855 3.95 44.55 -10.84
C THR A 855 4.66 45.38 -9.75
N THR A 856 5.89 45.03 -9.33
CA THR A 856 6.56 45.63 -8.15
C THR A 856 7.73 46.56 -8.53
N ASP A 857 8.12 47.47 -7.63
CA ASP A 857 9.29 48.34 -7.79
C ASP A 857 10.62 47.64 -7.44
N GLN A 858 10.58 46.58 -6.62
CA GLN A 858 11.74 45.75 -6.30
C GLN A 858 11.59 44.37 -6.96
N ARG A 859 12.00 44.27 -8.23
CA ARG A 859 11.90 43.05 -9.04
C ARG A 859 13.04 42.07 -8.73
N PRO A 860 12.83 40.76 -8.92
CA PRO A 860 13.88 39.76 -8.71
C PRO A 860 15.10 39.99 -9.61
N TYR A 861 16.25 39.49 -9.19
CA TYR A 861 17.53 39.53 -9.91
C TYR A 861 18.43 38.37 -9.49
N LEU A 862 19.42 38.01 -10.29
CA LEU A 862 20.46 37.05 -9.88
C LEU A 862 21.65 37.79 -9.28
N SER A 863 22.29 37.17 -8.30
CA SER A 863 23.52 37.68 -7.70
C SER A 863 24.50 36.56 -7.40
N ILE A 864 25.78 36.89 -7.47
CA ILE A 864 26.87 36.00 -7.11
C ILE A 864 27.65 36.63 -5.96
N GLN A 865 27.97 35.81 -4.97
CA GLN A 865 28.82 36.15 -3.85
C GLN A 865 29.86 35.06 -3.63
N GLY A 866 30.98 35.36 -2.99
CA GLY A 866 31.89 34.30 -2.52
C GLY A 866 31.21 33.35 -1.51
N TYR A 867 31.74 32.14 -1.40
CA TYR A 867 31.37 31.17 -0.37
C TYR A 867 32.65 30.60 0.29
N PRO A 868 32.68 30.41 1.63
CA PRO A 868 31.58 30.60 2.59
C PRO A 868 31.35 32.06 3.00
N GLU A 869 32.36 32.93 2.87
CA GLU A 869 32.22 34.37 3.08
C GLU A 869 31.83 35.09 1.78
N PRO A 870 30.98 36.13 1.81
CA PRO A 870 30.50 36.85 0.62
C PRO A 870 31.59 37.71 -0.07
N LYS A 871 32.87 37.48 0.23
CA LYS A 871 34.02 38.20 -0.34
C LYS A 871 34.68 37.35 -1.43
N GLY A 872 35.44 37.99 -2.32
CA GLY A 872 36.24 37.27 -3.31
C GLY A 872 35.53 36.92 -4.61
N ALA A 873 34.21 37.11 -4.70
CA ALA A 873 33.44 37.13 -5.94
C ALA A 873 32.20 38.00 -5.75
N GLY A 874 31.79 38.72 -6.79
CA GLY A 874 30.65 39.64 -6.71
C GLY A 874 30.04 39.93 -8.06
N LEU A 875 28.74 39.66 -8.20
CA LEU A 875 27.93 40.06 -9.36
C LEU A 875 26.52 40.40 -8.88
N ARG A 876 25.92 41.41 -9.49
CA ARG A 876 24.49 41.69 -9.40
C ARG A 876 23.98 41.99 -10.80
N THR A 877 23.05 41.18 -11.28
CA THR A 877 22.40 41.44 -12.57
C THR A 877 21.43 42.60 -12.48
N ASP A 878 20.98 43.08 -13.63
CA ASP A 878 19.86 44.01 -13.66
C ASP A 878 18.60 43.34 -13.09
N PRO A 879 17.68 44.11 -12.47
CA PRO A 879 16.37 43.62 -12.09
C PRO A 879 15.62 43.09 -13.31
N PHE A 880 14.95 41.95 -13.15
CA PHE A 880 14.18 41.33 -14.21
C PHE A 880 13.11 42.29 -14.76
N PRO A 881 12.85 42.28 -16.08
CA PRO A 881 11.86 43.16 -16.69
C PRO A 881 10.44 42.84 -16.23
N GLU A 882 9.52 43.79 -16.34
CA GLU A 882 8.14 43.63 -15.89
C GLU A 882 7.38 42.56 -16.69
N THR A 883 7.52 42.58 -18.01
CA THR A 883 7.03 41.52 -18.91
C THR A 883 7.99 41.45 -20.09
N SER A 884 8.45 40.24 -20.41
CA SER A 884 9.40 40.01 -21.49
C SER A 884 9.22 38.61 -22.06
N PRO A 885 9.30 38.42 -23.39
CA PRO A 885 9.48 37.09 -23.96
C PRO A 885 10.84 36.51 -23.52
N TRP A 886 11.08 35.24 -23.87
CA TRP A 886 12.37 34.60 -23.66
C TRP A 886 13.49 35.43 -24.29
N HIS A 887 14.48 35.76 -23.48
CA HIS A 887 15.73 36.36 -23.92
C HIS A 887 16.89 35.79 -23.11
N LYS A 888 18.07 35.76 -23.72
CA LYS A 888 19.30 35.32 -23.07
C LYS A 888 19.99 36.52 -22.43
N ALA A 889 20.38 36.39 -21.17
CA ALA A 889 21.18 37.36 -20.46
C ALA A 889 22.59 36.79 -20.19
N ASN A 890 23.61 37.63 -20.37
CA ASN A 890 25.02 37.30 -20.16
C ASN A 890 25.67 38.40 -19.30
N TYR A 891 26.40 38.00 -18.27
CA TYR A 891 27.11 38.89 -17.35
C TYR A 891 28.49 38.34 -17.02
N CYS A 892 29.50 39.21 -16.91
CA CYS A 892 30.87 38.82 -16.58
C CYS A 892 31.23 39.20 -15.14
N PHE A 893 31.98 38.36 -14.43
CA PHE A 893 32.46 38.63 -13.07
C PHE A 893 33.81 37.95 -12.79
N SER A 894 34.54 38.44 -11.80
CA SER A 894 35.86 37.92 -11.42
C SER A 894 35.85 37.21 -10.06
N VAL A 895 36.60 36.11 -9.96
CA VAL A 895 36.79 35.32 -8.74
C VAL A 895 38.25 35.42 -8.26
N GLN A 896 38.45 35.81 -7.00
CA GLN A 896 39.75 36.00 -6.36
C GLN A 896 40.38 34.67 -5.90
N ARG A 897 41.71 34.68 -5.70
CA ARG A 897 42.52 33.50 -5.33
C ARG A 897 42.04 32.70 -4.12
N ASN A 898 41.36 33.35 -3.18
CA ASN A 898 40.97 32.72 -1.91
C ASN A 898 39.52 32.19 -1.91
N CYS A 899 38.84 32.24 -3.05
CA CYS A 899 37.44 31.84 -3.20
C CYS A 899 37.35 30.49 -3.93
N GLN A 900 37.01 29.42 -3.20
CA GLN A 900 36.94 28.04 -3.74
C GLN A 900 35.54 27.64 -4.24
N ALA A 901 34.53 28.44 -3.91
CA ALA A 901 33.17 28.29 -4.38
C ALA A 901 32.48 29.64 -4.34
N ILE A 902 31.47 29.81 -5.18
CA ILE A 902 30.57 30.96 -5.16
C ILE A 902 29.18 30.50 -4.73
N ARG A 903 28.40 31.45 -4.22
CA ARG A 903 26.96 31.28 -4.01
C ARG A 903 26.23 32.04 -5.10
N LEU A 904 25.53 31.31 -5.97
CA LEU A 904 24.60 31.86 -6.95
C LEU A 904 23.23 31.98 -6.28
N ILE A 905 22.69 33.19 -6.20
CA ILE A 905 21.49 33.51 -5.40
C ILE A 905 20.48 34.22 -6.28
N LEU A 906 19.25 33.71 -6.30
CA LEU A 906 18.09 34.44 -6.80
C LEU A 906 17.58 35.36 -5.68
N ARG A 907 17.68 36.67 -5.92
CA ARG A 907 17.41 37.71 -4.93
C ARG A 907 16.24 38.61 -5.30
N ARG A 908 15.53 39.08 -4.28
CA ARG A 908 14.55 40.16 -4.32
C ARG A 908 14.58 40.86 -2.98
N GLU A 909 14.81 42.16 -3.00
CA GLU A 909 14.67 43.00 -1.80
C GLU A 909 13.19 43.35 -1.57
N PRO A 910 12.72 43.51 -0.33
CA PRO A 910 11.37 44.00 -0.06
C PRO A 910 11.12 45.37 -0.68
N SER A 911 9.91 45.62 -1.16
CA SER A 911 9.49 46.95 -1.62
C SER A 911 9.49 47.93 -0.45
N LEU A 912 9.79 49.20 -0.73
CA LEU A 912 9.65 50.29 0.24
C LEU A 912 8.24 50.90 0.21
N LYS A 913 7.35 50.44 -0.68
CA LYS A 913 5.95 50.87 -0.73
C LYS A 913 5.16 50.23 0.42
N PHE A 914 4.18 50.98 0.94
CA PHE A 914 3.37 50.58 2.09
C PHE A 914 2.59 49.27 1.85
N ASP A 915 2.23 48.99 0.61
CA ASP A 915 1.51 47.77 0.22
C ASP A 915 2.44 46.57 -0.02
N ASN A 916 3.71 46.77 -0.40
CA ASN A 916 4.72 45.72 -0.66
C ASN A 916 4.19 44.46 -1.40
N LEU A 917 3.30 44.68 -2.35
CA LEU A 917 2.68 43.64 -3.16
C LEU A 917 3.55 43.29 -4.37
N ILE A 918 3.66 42.00 -4.67
CA ILE A 918 4.17 41.50 -5.94
C ILE A 918 3.20 40.44 -6.48
N LYS A 919 2.86 40.58 -7.76
CA LYS A 919 2.10 39.61 -8.53
C LYS A 919 2.85 39.30 -9.83
N GLY A 920 2.47 38.21 -10.48
CA GLY A 920 3.05 37.76 -11.74
C GLY A 920 4.00 36.57 -11.56
N ALA A 921 4.67 36.20 -12.64
CA ALA A 921 5.58 35.07 -12.67
C ALA A 921 6.82 35.35 -13.51
N PHE A 922 7.89 34.60 -13.27
CA PHE A 922 9.01 34.51 -14.18
C PHE A 922 9.48 33.06 -14.35
N TRP A 923 10.16 32.81 -15.45
CA TRP A 923 10.76 31.53 -15.80
C TRP A 923 12.27 31.72 -15.98
N LEU A 924 13.04 30.82 -15.37
CA LEU A 924 14.48 30.72 -15.55
C LEU A 924 14.84 29.38 -16.18
N ASP A 925 15.76 29.42 -17.14
CA ASP A 925 16.22 28.22 -17.82
C ASP A 925 17.71 28.34 -18.22
N GLY A 926 18.37 27.20 -18.39
CA GLY A 926 19.75 27.10 -18.87
C GLY A 926 20.79 27.92 -18.07
N VAL A 927 20.61 28.08 -16.75
CA VAL A 927 21.51 28.85 -15.89
C VAL A 927 22.89 28.20 -15.90
N SER A 928 23.89 28.95 -16.35
CA SER A 928 25.23 28.44 -16.60
C SER A 928 26.31 29.38 -16.12
N VAL A 929 27.38 28.81 -15.55
CA VAL A 929 28.61 29.55 -15.24
C VAL A 929 29.78 28.82 -15.87
N TYR A 930 30.59 29.53 -16.65
CA TYR A 930 31.77 29.00 -17.34
C TYR A 930 32.91 30.02 -17.35
N PRO A 931 34.17 29.61 -17.55
CA PRO A 931 35.31 30.54 -17.65
C PRO A 931 35.14 31.52 -18.82
N ALA A 932 35.41 32.81 -18.59
CA ALA A 932 35.24 33.84 -19.61
C ALA A 932 36.24 33.68 -20.77
N HIS A 933 35.80 33.99 -22.00
CA HIS A 933 36.63 33.91 -23.20
C HIS A 933 37.57 35.12 -23.39
N GLY A 934 37.44 36.15 -22.53
CA GLY A 934 38.28 37.35 -22.48
C GLY A 934 38.15 38.05 -21.12
N SER A 935 38.94 39.10 -20.88
CA SER A 935 38.90 39.84 -19.60
C SER A 935 37.65 40.70 -19.48
N CYS A 936 36.93 40.60 -18.35
CA CYS A 936 35.68 41.34 -18.14
C CYS A 936 35.89 42.87 -18.23
N PRO A 937 35.23 43.59 -19.16
CA PRO A 937 35.35 45.04 -19.24
C PRO A 937 34.61 45.70 -18.06
N GLY A 938 35.35 46.36 -17.17
CA GLY A 938 34.80 47.15 -16.07
C GLY A 938 34.68 46.46 -14.71
N ALA A 939 35.55 45.48 -14.41
CA ALA A 939 35.66 44.86 -13.08
C ALA A 939 36.26 45.82 -12.02
N ASP A 940 35.66 46.99 -11.81
CA ASP A 940 35.95 47.79 -10.63
C ASP A 940 35.16 47.23 -9.44
N SER A 941 35.75 46.19 -8.83
CA SER A 941 35.27 45.50 -7.61
C SER A 941 34.97 46.45 -6.41
N ALA A 942 35.26 47.75 -6.54
CA ALA A 942 34.98 48.79 -5.56
C ALA A 942 33.52 49.30 -5.55
N ALA A 943 32.73 49.09 -6.62
CA ALA A 943 31.37 49.63 -6.70
C ALA A 943 30.36 48.92 -5.75
N PHE A 944 30.51 47.61 -5.54
CA PHE A 944 29.60 46.83 -4.68
C PHE A 944 29.74 47.17 -3.19
N LEU A 945 30.94 47.57 -2.74
CA LEU A 945 31.22 47.90 -1.33
C LEU A 945 30.65 49.26 -0.89
N ARG A 946 30.33 50.18 -1.81
CA ARG A 946 29.76 51.50 -1.44
C ARG A 946 28.25 51.46 -1.19
N ALA A 947 27.52 50.55 -1.85
CA ALA A 947 26.07 50.46 -1.70
C ALA A 947 25.60 49.86 -0.35
N HIS A 948 26.47 49.16 0.39
CA HIS A 948 26.13 48.52 1.67
C HIS A 948 26.53 49.31 2.93
N ARG A 949 27.07 50.53 2.80
CA ARG A 949 27.39 51.40 3.96
C ARG A 949 26.32 52.43 4.33
N GLY A 950 25.27 52.57 3.53
CA GLY A 950 24.21 53.57 3.76
C GLY A 950 22.86 52.95 4.05
N ARG A 951 22.68 52.29 5.20
CA ARG A 951 21.39 52.02 5.91
C ARG A 951 21.60 51.01 7.05
N THR A 952 22.37 51.38 8.06
CA THR A 952 22.34 50.73 9.39
C THR A 952 22.40 51.81 10.46
N GLU A 953 21.45 52.74 10.44
CA GLU A 953 21.07 53.52 11.61
C GLU A 953 19.57 53.80 11.52
N VAL A 954 18.76 52.89 12.06
CA VAL A 954 17.45 53.26 12.61
C VAL A 954 17.32 52.56 13.96
N ARG A 955 17.09 53.42 14.94
CA ARG A 955 16.93 53.20 16.37
C ARG A 955 15.80 52.20 16.67
N THR A 956 16.09 51.28 17.57
CA THR A 956 15.11 50.53 18.36
C THR A 956 14.35 51.49 19.31
N PRO A 957 13.04 51.29 19.54
CA PRO A 957 12.46 51.56 20.86
C PRO A 957 13.05 50.61 21.90
#